data_AF-A0A671UF63-F1
#
_entry.id   AF-A0A671UF63-F1
#
_cell.length_a   1.000
_cell.length_b   1.000
_cell.length_c   1.000
_cell.angle_alpha   90.00
_cell.angle_beta   90.00
_cell.angle_gamma   90.00
#
_symmetry.space_group_name_H-M   'P 1'
#
loop_
_entity.id
_entity.type
_entity.pdbx_description
1 polymer ?
#
loop_
_entity_poly.entity_id
_entity_poly.type
_entity_poly.pdbx_seq_one_letter_code
_entity_poly.pdbx_strand_id
1 'polypeptide(L)'
;MQQQQAGTQQHLSVELADSKAKIRRLRQELEEKSEQMLDCRHELEDMEAELKRIQQENSQLLIDARAARTYRDELDALRERAIKADKLESEVGRYREQLHKMEFYKAKVEEVKEDNRVLQETKEVLEDQLEGWRARSDKIHQLEKHTLLLKARVHDMEQEREADRRRIEELQEENLALCLAQRRSMEESQHLGWELEQLSKTTENSQGQQTLSEEVSERTCSRMLKLEKENQSLLRTVEELRAASMNGSMQPKHSHHLQCDQVVCGTNTCTSSTDEPTCSDIEKCADVFPVGVVAQPMLNGDSNCHQQLHAEELQEAQGEILLTDNPDLHIQEKGQLEDGNRGDCFKELMSDLEVLENNHNRLHCFVGSRGRSPGSKSSSPCHDSIFTGLPTRSSYASKHTQRLEAKCRALDTVNQHLQTSLDNTDRKVQRLEAEVQELEAENQSLQATLEELRISARRLEQLETEKQSLEQETTVLEREKRQLEKENRRLRQQAEIQEANLDSSNVCMASLEREMRCLVKEVEGLRETAERVKGLEGDNRELTKQAAIDQRTLATLREELVSEKLKTQQRDNDLERLAHEFEMKLLNQKSAQQAEQEAPDNSRFKMLESELESSLKKSLQIKEDKMAALEARLQESSNLNQQLRQELKTVKLSYEALQQRQEEELTASSPTPPRETGRVMSEWLRESQEATKELLKLKDRLIEVERTNATLEAERQAMQAQLKQLESQSDSQQAQILALQRQAASLQENNTALQTHNANLQVEKSTLNSQSASLMAQNAQLQQQQSGTESERDGAMREREELRGIHEQLLRDHERLAALHERQAMEYETLMGKHGCLKNAHRTLELEQRTLQDRYNSLLQQRAKLDDLEKAMKEEQMRMTLEKEQHRTTASECGRLRDEKDWLNQTYRQLLNDNELLTADHKQLKSQLNEAKLEHTWLEADFSKLKKEFQQLDITSTKLTNQCELLGQLKGNLEEENRHLLGQIETLMLQNRTLLEQTMESKDLFHVEERQYIDKLNDLRRQKEKLEEKIMDQYKFYEPSPPLKIVKMVKSEQRSWIITVWVPHNE
;
A
#
# COMPACT_ATOMS: atom_id res chain seq x y z
N MET A 1 -100.43 -29.13 -116.23
CA MET A 1 -101.08 -28.71 -114.96
C MET A 1 -100.68 -29.60 -113.78
N GLN A 2 -101.46 -30.61 -113.37
CA GLN A 2 -101.24 -31.29 -112.08
C GLN A 2 -99.83 -31.88 -111.85
N GLN A 3 -99.21 -32.54 -112.84
CA GLN A 3 -97.82 -33.04 -112.70
C GLN A 3 -96.77 -31.93 -112.53
N GLN A 4 -96.95 -30.76 -113.16
CA GLN A 4 -96.04 -29.62 -112.95
C GLN A 4 -96.22 -29.03 -111.54
N GLN A 5 -97.46 -28.97 -111.03
CA GLN A 5 -97.71 -28.52 -109.65
C GLN A 5 -97.05 -29.45 -108.64
N ALA A 6 -97.13 -30.77 -108.83
CA ALA A 6 -96.43 -31.75 -107.99
C ALA A 6 -94.90 -31.58 -108.03
N GLY A 7 -94.31 -31.39 -109.22
CA GLY A 7 -92.88 -31.11 -109.37
C GLY A 7 -92.45 -29.82 -108.67
N THR A 8 -93.21 -28.73 -108.82
CA THR A 8 -92.92 -27.47 -108.09
C THR A 8 -93.09 -27.60 -106.58
N GLN A 9 -94.06 -28.39 -106.09
CA GLN A 9 -94.20 -28.67 -104.66
C GLN A 9 -93.01 -29.49 -104.13
N GLN A 10 -92.49 -30.44 -104.90
CA GLN A 10 -91.30 -31.20 -104.53
C GLN A 10 -90.06 -30.30 -104.47
N HIS A 11 -89.81 -29.45 -105.47
CA HIS A 11 -88.72 -28.47 -105.42
C HIS A 11 -88.84 -27.51 -104.22
N LEU A 12 -90.01 -26.91 -103.99
CA LEU A 12 -90.27 -26.06 -102.82
C LEU A 12 -90.07 -26.82 -101.50
N SER A 13 -90.36 -28.13 -101.45
CA SER A 13 -90.13 -28.94 -100.24
C SER A 13 -88.65 -29.21 -99.98
N VAL A 14 -87.83 -29.33 -101.03
CA VAL A 14 -86.36 -29.48 -100.93
C VAL A 14 -85.73 -28.15 -100.54
N GLU A 15 -86.11 -27.04 -101.17
CA GLU A 15 -85.66 -25.68 -100.79
C GLU A 15 -86.04 -25.34 -99.34
N LEU A 16 -87.22 -25.78 -98.89
CA LEU A 16 -87.64 -25.69 -97.49
C LEU A 16 -86.85 -26.62 -96.56
N ALA A 17 -86.39 -27.78 -97.03
CA ALA A 17 -85.53 -28.67 -96.25
C ALA A 17 -84.10 -28.12 -96.14
N ASP A 18 -83.53 -27.60 -97.22
CA ASP A 18 -82.20 -26.98 -97.27
C ASP A 18 -82.14 -25.67 -96.46
N SER A 19 -83.17 -24.83 -96.54
CA SER A 19 -83.26 -23.64 -95.67
C SER A 19 -83.39 -24.04 -94.20
N LYS A 20 -84.18 -25.06 -93.85
CA LYS A 20 -84.21 -25.62 -92.47
C LYS A 20 -82.86 -26.21 -92.05
N ALA A 21 -82.15 -26.89 -92.93
CA ALA A 21 -80.81 -27.44 -92.65
C ALA A 21 -79.76 -26.34 -92.47
N LYS A 22 -79.84 -25.25 -93.24
CA LYS A 22 -79.02 -24.05 -93.08
C LYS A 22 -79.35 -23.32 -91.78
N ILE A 23 -80.62 -23.23 -91.40
CA ILE A 23 -81.05 -22.66 -90.09
C ILE A 23 -80.52 -23.52 -88.92
N ARG A 24 -80.51 -24.86 -89.05
CA ARG A 24 -79.91 -25.74 -88.03
C ARG A 24 -78.41 -25.50 -87.90
N ARG A 25 -77.67 -25.45 -89.01
CA ARG A 25 -76.22 -25.16 -89.00
C ARG A 25 -75.92 -23.79 -88.41
N LEU A 26 -76.63 -22.74 -88.82
CA LEU A 26 -76.48 -21.40 -88.24
C LEU A 26 -76.87 -21.29 -86.76
N ARG A 27 -77.68 -22.22 -86.23
CA ARG A 27 -77.95 -22.34 -84.79
C ARG A 27 -76.80 -23.04 -84.07
N GLN A 28 -76.34 -24.17 -84.59
CA GLN A 28 -75.19 -24.89 -84.04
C GLN A 28 -73.93 -24.00 -84.06
N GLU A 29 -73.66 -23.30 -85.16
CA GLU A 29 -72.56 -22.32 -85.27
C GLU A 29 -72.71 -21.16 -84.27
N LEU A 30 -73.94 -20.76 -83.91
CA LEU A 30 -74.22 -19.75 -82.89
C LEU A 30 -74.09 -20.32 -81.46
N GLU A 31 -74.47 -21.57 -81.24
CA GLU A 31 -74.33 -22.31 -79.98
C GLU A 31 -72.84 -22.54 -79.67
N GLU A 32 -72.08 -23.11 -80.61
CA GLU A 32 -70.61 -23.27 -80.53
C GLU A 32 -69.87 -21.93 -80.32
N LYS A 33 -70.35 -20.84 -80.93
CA LYS A 33 -69.80 -19.49 -80.69
C LYS A 33 -70.23 -18.89 -79.36
N SER A 34 -71.35 -19.30 -78.80
CA SER A 34 -71.78 -18.90 -77.46
C SER A 34 -70.99 -19.64 -76.38
N GLU A 35 -70.70 -20.93 -76.58
CA GLU A 35 -69.80 -21.72 -75.73
C GLU A 35 -68.38 -21.12 -75.73
N GLN A 36 -67.80 -20.87 -76.92
CA GLN A 36 -66.47 -20.22 -77.02
C GLN A 36 -66.42 -18.82 -76.36
N MET A 37 -67.52 -18.06 -76.42
CA MET A 37 -67.65 -16.77 -75.72
C MET A 37 -67.80 -16.91 -74.20
N LEU A 38 -68.30 -18.05 -73.71
CA LEU A 38 -68.35 -18.37 -72.28
C LEU A 38 -66.98 -18.87 -71.81
N ASP A 39 -66.30 -19.73 -72.56
CA ASP A 39 -64.97 -20.25 -72.21
C ASP A 39 -63.96 -19.11 -72.09
N CYS A 40 -63.82 -18.28 -73.13
CA CYS A 40 -62.94 -17.10 -73.09
C CYS A 40 -63.37 -16.06 -72.04
N ARG A 41 -64.61 -16.10 -71.56
CA ARG A 41 -65.05 -15.26 -70.43
C ARG A 41 -64.60 -15.83 -69.09
N HIS A 42 -64.67 -17.15 -68.88
CA HIS A 42 -64.11 -17.78 -67.68
C HIS A 42 -62.58 -17.59 -67.63
N GLU A 43 -61.88 -17.78 -68.77
CA GLU A 43 -60.44 -17.49 -68.87
C GLU A 43 -60.11 -16.03 -68.47
N LEU A 44 -60.94 -15.05 -68.86
CA LEU A 44 -60.77 -13.65 -68.46
C LEU A 44 -61.08 -13.42 -66.97
N GLU A 45 -62.12 -14.06 -66.42
CA GLU A 45 -62.48 -13.94 -65.00
C GLU A 45 -61.43 -14.60 -64.08
N ASP A 46 -60.84 -15.72 -64.50
CA ASP A 46 -59.70 -16.39 -63.84
C ASP A 46 -58.42 -15.54 -63.92
N MET A 47 -58.07 -15.00 -65.10
CA MET A 47 -56.92 -14.11 -65.26
C MET A 47 -57.09 -12.79 -64.48
N GLU A 48 -58.32 -12.29 -64.33
CA GLU A 48 -58.63 -11.18 -63.43
C GLU A 48 -58.43 -11.57 -61.95
N ALA A 49 -58.80 -12.78 -61.54
CA ALA A 49 -58.58 -13.27 -60.18
C ALA A 49 -57.09 -13.45 -59.87
N GLU A 50 -56.32 -14.02 -60.80
CA GLU A 50 -54.86 -14.15 -60.74
C GLU A 50 -54.19 -12.76 -60.64
N LEU A 51 -54.61 -11.78 -61.44
CA LEU A 51 -54.12 -10.39 -61.34
C LEU A 51 -54.43 -9.76 -59.97
N LYS A 52 -55.63 -9.98 -59.43
CA LYS A 52 -56.02 -9.49 -58.09
C LYS A 52 -55.18 -10.15 -56.99
N ARG A 53 -54.88 -11.46 -57.11
CA ARG A 53 -53.97 -12.20 -56.21
C ARG A 53 -52.56 -11.62 -56.25
N ILE A 54 -51.98 -11.44 -57.45
CA ILE A 54 -50.62 -10.89 -57.62
C ILE A 54 -50.54 -9.44 -57.11
N GLN A 55 -51.59 -8.63 -57.28
CA GLN A 55 -51.67 -7.28 -56.71
C GLN A 55 -51.69 -7.29 -55.18
N GLN A 56 -52.44 -8.20 -54.56
CA GLN A 56 -52.46 -8.39 -53.11
C GLN A 56 -51.09 -8.83 -52.59
N GLU A 57 -50.48 -9.85 -53.20
CA GLU A 57 -49.13 -10.34 -52.85
C GLU A 57 -48.06 -9.25 -52.96
N ASN A 58 -48.08 -8.46 -54.03
CA ASN A 58 -47.16 -7.32 -54.20
C ASN A 58 -47.41 -6.22 -53.15
N SER A 59 -48.68 -5.98 -52.77
CA SER A 59 -49.01 -5.03 -51.69
C SER A 59 -48.50 -5.51 -50.32
N GLN A 60 -48.55 -6.82 -50.04
CA GLN A 60 -47.99 -7.41 -48.82
C GLN A 60 -46.46 -7.35 -48.82
N LEU A 61 -45.81 -7.72 -49.92
CA LEU A 61 -44.35 -7.61 -50.06
C LEU A 61 -43.86 -6.16 -49.90
N LEU A 62 -44.65 -5.16 -50.28
CA LEU A 62 -44.36 -3.75 -50.02
C LEU A 62 -44.51 -3.33 -48.56
N ILE A 63 -45.37 -4.00 -47.78
CA ILE A 63 -45.49 -3.82 -46.31
C ILE A 63 -44.31 -4.51 -45.63
N ASP A 64 -44.02 -5.76 -45.98
CA ASP A 64 -42.91 -6.54 -45.43
C ASP A 64 -41.56 -5.86 -45.71
N ALA A 65 -41.37 -5.31 -46.91
CA ALA A 65 -40.19 -4.54 -47.28
C ALA A 65 -40.07 -3.17 -46.56
N ARG A 66 -41.12 -2.68 -45.90
CA ARG A 66 -41.08 -1.53 -44.99
C ARG A 66 -40.73 -1.96 -43.57
N ALA A 67 -41.35 -3.03 -43.05
CA ALA A 67 -40.98 -3.61 -41.76
C ALA A 67 -39.50 -4.06 -41.74
N ALA A 68 -39.03 -4.67 -42.83
CA ALA A 68 -37.62 -5.02 -43.01
C ALA A 68 -36.70 -3.80 -43.21
N ARG A 69 -37.20 -2.56 -43.22
CA ARG A 69 -36.38 -1.33 -43.08
C ARG A 69 -36.38 -0.88 -41.63
N THR A 70 -37.54 -0.75 -40.99
CA THR A 70 -37.63 -0.34 -39.57
C THR A 70 -36.82 -1.26 -38.66
N TYR A 71 -36.85 -2.58 -38.87
CA TYR A 71 -35.99 -3.51 -38.12
C TYR A 71 -34.49 -3.34 -38.37
N ARG A 72 -34.06 -2.82 -39.54
CA ARG A 72 -32.66 -2.44 -39.78
C ARG A 72 -32.30 -1.14 -39.09
N ASP A 73 -33.18 -0.14 -39.18
CA ASP A 73 -33.01 1.15 -38.51
C ASP A 73 -32.93 0.96 -36.97
N GLU A 74 -33.73 0.04 -36.42
CA GLU A 74 -33.67 -0.40 -35.02
C GLU A 74 -32.37 -1.16 -34.68
N LEU A 75 -31.94 -2.10 -35.53
CA LEU A 75 -30.66 -2.81 -35.34
C LEU A 75 -29.46 -1.87 -35.38
N ASP A 76 -29.44 -0.87 -36.26
CA ASP A 76 -28.38 0.13 -36.34
C ASP A 76 -28.43 1.11 -35.15
N ALA A 77 -29.62 1.49 -34.68
CA ALA A 77 -29.79 2.24 -33.43
C ALA A 77 -29.36 1.43 -32.19
N LEU A 78 -29.49 0.10 -32.21
CA LEU A 78 -28.99 -0.79 -31.15
C LEU A 78 -27.46 -0.97 -31.23
N ARG A 79 -26.89 -1.10 -32.44
CA ARG A 79 -25.42 -1.10 -32.66
C ARG A 79 -24.78 0.19 -32.15
N GLU A 80 -25.39 1.35 -32.43
CA GLU A 80 -24.94 2.62 -31.87
C GLU A 80 -24.99 2.66 -30.33
N ARG A 81 -26.01 2.05 -29.70
CA ARG A 81 -26.10 1.96 -28.24
C ARG A 81 -25.02 1.04 -27.67
N ALA A 82 -24.74 -0.10 -28.30
CA ALA A 82 -23.65 -0.99 -27.91
C ALA A 82 -22.28 -0.26 -27.97
N ILE A 83 -21.97 0.38 -29.10
CA ILE A 83 -20.73 1.16 -29.28
C ILE A 83 -20.61 2.32 -28.27
N LYS A 84 -21.74 2.86 -27.77
CA LYS A 84 -21.75 3.86 -26.69
C LYS A 84 -21.53 3.21 -25.31
N ALA A 85 -22.08 2.02 -25.06
CA ALA A 85 -21.80 1.24 -23.86
C ALA A 85 -20.32 0.85 -23.77
N ASP A 86 -19.73 0.28 -24.84
CA ASP A 86 -18.31 -0.11 -24.89
C ASP A 86 -17.36 1.04 -24.51
N LYS A 87 -17.70 2.27 -24.94
CA LYS A 87 -16.96 3.49 -24.62
C LYS A 87 -17.11 3.90 -23.15
N LEU A 88 -18.33 3.84 -22.61
CA LEU A 88 -18.60 4.13 -21.21
C LEU A 88 -17.95 3.08 -20.29
N GLU A 89 -17.95 1.80 -20.66
CA GLU A 89 -17.22 0.74 -19.95
C GLU A 89 -15.71 0.97 -19.99
N SER A 90 -15.17 1.40 -21.14
CA SER A 90 -13.76 1.80 -21.27
C SER A 90 -13.40 3.00 -20.37
N GLU A 91 -14.30 3.97 -20.24
CA GLU A 91 -14.13 5.14 -19.36
C GLU A 91 -14.23 4.76 -17.88
N VAL A 92 -15.21 3.94 -17.49
CA VAL A 92 -15.30 3.33 -16.16
C VAL A 92 -14.05 2.49 -15.84
N GLY A 93 -13.47 1.81 -16.83
CA GLY A 93 -12.18 1.13 -16.71
C GLY A 93 -11.04 2.09 -16.32
N ARG A 94 -10.88 3.20 -17.05
CA ARG A 94 -9.88 4.24 -16.73
C ARG A 94 -10.12 4.86 -15.34
N TYR A 95 -11.37 5.14 -14.97
CA TYR A 95 -11.70 5.67 -13.64
C TYR A 95 -11.41 4.66 -12.52
N ARG A 96 -11.63 3.35 -12.74
CA ARG A 96 -11.19 2.29 -11.82
C ARG A 96 -9.67 2.28 -11.68
N GLU A 97 -8.90 2.33 -12.77
CA GLU A 97 -7.44 2.42 -12.68
C GLU A 97 -6.96 3.67 -11.91
N GLN A 98 -7.61 4.81 -12.14
CA GLN A 98 -7.29 6.06 -11.46
C GLN A 98 -7.61 5.99 -9.96
N LEU A 99 -8.70 5.30 -9.59
CA LEU A 99 -9.02 5.00 -8.18
C LEU A 99 -7.95 4.13 -7.54
N HIS A 100 -7.54 3.02 -8.16
CA HIS A 100 -6.47 2.15 -7.64
C HIS A 100 -5.14 2.90 -7.49
N LYS A 101 -4.82 3.83 -8.40
CA LYS A 101 -3.65 4.73 -8.28
C LYS A 101 -3.79 5.66 -7.07
N MET A 102 -4.97 6.24 -6.85
CA MET A 102 -5.23 7.08 -5.67
C MET A 102 -5.16 6.29 -4.36
N GLU A 103 -5.68 5.06 -4.34
CA GLU A 103 -5.62 4.15 -3.18
C GLU A 103 -4.18 3.72 -2.88
N PHE A 104 -3.37 3.44 -3.90
CA PHE A 104 -1.93 3.18 -3.75
C PHE A 104 -1.19 4.39 -3.15
N TYR A 105 -1.40 5.60 -3.67
CA TYR A 105 -0.78 6.80 -3.11
C TYR A 105 -1.27 7.09 -1.69
N LYS A 106 -2.56 6.85 -1.38
CA LYS A 106 -3.08 6.94 -0.02
C LYS A 106 -2.38 5.95 0.91
N ALA A 107 -2.25 4.69 0.52
CA ALA A 107 -1.54 3.69 1.31
C ALA A 107 -0.08 4.09 1.58
N LYS A 108 0.64 4.59 0.56
CA LYS A 108 2.01 5.10 0.71
C LYS A 108 2.10 6.33 1.63
N VAL A 109 1.07 7.19 1.65
CA VAL A 109 0.98 8.33 2.58
C VAL A 109 0.72 7.87 4.02
N GLU A 110 -0.14 6.88 4.26
CA GLU A 110 -0.34 6.33 5.62
C GLU A 110 0.89 5.56 6.12
N GLU A 111 1.60 4.84 5.24
CA GLU A 111 2.89 4.20 5.55
C GLU A 111 3.93 5.25 6.01
N VAL A 112 4.11 6.33 5.23
CA VAL A 112 5.04 7.42 5.58
C VAL A 112 4.62 8.18 6.84
N LYS A 113 3.33 8.26 7.18
CA LYS A 113 2.87 8.83 8.46
C LYS A 113 3.28 7.95 9.63
N GLU A 114 3.12 6.64 9.54
CA GLU A 114 3.52 5.73 10.63
C GLU A 114 5.05 5.69 10.78
N ASP A 115 5.82 5.73 9.67
CA ASP A 115 7.28 5.92 9.70
C ASP A 115 7.67 7.22 10.44
N ASN A 116 7.02 8.35 10.11
CA ASN A 116 7.27 9.64 10.79
C ASN A 116 6.87 9.59 12.28
N ARG A 117 5.79 8.88 12.60
CA ARG A 117 5.35 8.67 13.99
C ARG A 117 6.36 7.86 14.79
N VAL A 118 6.86 6.75 14.25
CA VAL A 118 7.91 5.94 14.89
C VAL A 118 9.20 6.75 15.03
N LEU A 119 9.56 7.57 14.03
CA LEU A 119 10.69 8.50 14.15
C LEU A 119 10.46 9.53 15.27
N GLN A 120 9.25 10.06 15.44
CA GLN A 120 8.93 10.97 16.54
C GLN A 120 8.95 10.26 17.91
N GLU A 121 8.38 9.07 18.04
CA GLU A 121 8.44 8.27 19.28
C GLU A 121 9.90 7.92 19.65
N THR A 122 10.78 7.62 18.67
CA THR A 122 12.23 7.45 18.94
C THR A 122 12.96 8.75 19.28
N LYS A 123 12.54 9.89 18.73
CA LYS A 123 13.07 11.22 19.10
C LYS A 123 12.74 11.54 20.55
N GLU A 124 11.49 11.35 20.96
CA GLU A 124 11.02 11.61 22.34
C GLU A 124 11.81 10.74 23.34
N VAL A 125 12.01 9.45 23.06
CA VAL A 125 12.85 8.55 23.87
C VAL A 125 14.34 8.99 23.93
N LEU A 126 14.88 9.60 22.87
CA LEU A 126 16.25 10.14 22.88
C LEU A 126 16.35 11.47 23.65
N GLU A 127 15.29 12.28 23.65
CA GLU A 127 15.21 13.51 24.44
C GLU A 127 15.08 13.19 25.94
N ASP A 128 14.25 12.22 26.32
CA ASP A 128 14.18 11.66 27.69
C ASP A 128 15.55 11.15 28.18
N GLN A 129 16.27 10.41 27.33
CA GLN A 129 17.61 9.94 27.66
C GLN A 129 18.60 11.10 27.85
N LEU A 130 18.53 12.14 27.01
CA LEU A 130 19.35 13.35 27.11
C LEU A 130 19.05 14.13 28.40
N GLU A 131 17.79 14.29 28.77
CA GLU A 131 17.41 14.90 30.04
C GLU A 131 17.87 14.06 31.24
N GLY A 132 17.75 12.73 31.15
CA GLY A 132 18.34 11.81 32.13
C GLY A 132 19.87 11.95 32.25
N TRP A 133 20.59 12.20 31.15
CA TRP A 133 22.04 12.50 31.20
C TRP A 133 22.33 13.87 31.82
N ARG A 134 21.54 14.90 31.52
CA ARG A 134 21.66 16.23 32.14
C ARG A 134 21.45 16.15 33.66
N ALA A 135 20.36 15.53 34.11
CA ALA A 135 20.07 15.36 35.54
C ALA A 135 21.17 14.56 36.28
N ARG A 136 21.80 13.57 35.62
CA ARG A 136 23.00 12.89 36.15
C ARG A 136 24.22 13.82 36.23
N SER A 137 24.46 14.63 35.20
CA SER A 137 25.52 15.62 35.18
C SER A 137 25.34 16.68 36.28
N ASP A 138 24.14 17.23 36.45
CA ASP A 138 23.82 18.16 37.53
C ASP A 138 24.06 17.54 38.90
N LYS A 139 23.77 16.24 39.05
CA LYS A 139 24.03 15.53 40.31
C LYS A 139 25.53 15.33 40.57
N ILE A 140 26.34 15.12 39.53
CA ILE A 140 27.80 15.08 39.64
C ILE A 140 28.33 16.46 40.08
N HIS A 141 27.93 17.54 39.42
CA HIS A 141 28.34 18.91 39.80
C HIS A 141 27.94 19.27 41.26
N GLN A 142 26.77 18.81 41.74
CA GLN A 142 26.41 18.93 43.16
C GLN A 142 27.39 18.18 44.08
N LEU A 143 27.74 16.94 43.75
CA LEU A 143 28.67 16.12 44.54
C LEU A 143 30.11 16.67 44.50
N GLU A 144 30.54 17.23 43.38
CA GLU A 144 31.82 17.94 43.25
C GLU A 144 31.85 19.20 44.11
N LYS A 145 30.79 20.01 44.10
CA LYS A 145 30.64 21.17 44.99
C LYS A 145 30.72 20.77 46.46
N HIS A 146 30.04 19.69 46.87
CA HIS A 146 30.17 19.16 48.23
C HIS A 146 31.58 18.63 48.52
N THR A 147 32.24 18.00 47.56
CA THR A 147 33.61 17.50 47.69
C THR A 147 34.62 18.64 47.86
N LEU A 148 34.45 19.75 47.15
CA LEU A 148 35.28 20.95 47.30
C LEU A 148 35.06 21.63 48.66
N LEU A 149 33.81 21.72 49.13
CA LEU A 149 33.50 22.22 50.48
C LEU A 149 34.11 21.36 51.58
N LEU A 150 34.10 20.03 51.42
CA LEU A 150 34.76 19.11 52.36
C LEU A 150 36.29 19.23 52.31
N LYS A 151 36.89 19.39 51.11
CA LYS A 151 38.34 19.64 50.96
C LYS A 151 38.78 20.95 51.61
N ALA A 152 38.00 22.03 51.45
CA ALA A 152 38.26 23.30 52.12
C ALA A 152 38.25 23.11 53.65
N ARG A 153 37.18 22.52 54.20
CA ARG A 153 37.07 22.25 55.65
C ARG A 153 38.18 21.34 56.18
N VAL A 154 38.66 20.37 55.40
CA VAL A 154 39.84 19.57 55.78
C VAL A 154 41.08 20.46 55.84
N HIS A 155 41.32 21.29 54.82
CA HIS A 155 42.46 22.21 54.81
C HIS A 155 42.43 23.20 55.98
N ASP A 156 41.27 23.74 56.34
CA ASP A 156 41.09 24.62 57.50
C ASP A 156 41.51 23.90 58.80
N MET A 157 41.01 22.67 59.03
CA MET A 157 41.40 21.85 60.19
C MET A 157 42.89 21.45 60.16
N GLU A 158 43.51 21.34 58.99
CA GLU A 158 44.95 21.08 58.89
C GLU A 158 45.78 22.33 59.23
N GLN A 159 45.33 23.53 58.83
CA GLN A 159 45.95 24.79 59.25
C GLN A 159 45.82 25.01 60.77
N GLU A 160 44.66 24.72 61.36
CA GLU A 160 44.45 24.73 62.81
C GLU A 160 45.43 23.78 63.52
N ARG A 161 45.49 22.50 63.08
CA ARG A 161 46.42 21.49 63.59
C ARG A 161 47.90 21.88 63.44
N GLU A 162 48.24 22.65 62.41
CA GLU A 162 49.60 23.16 62.19
C GLU A 162 49.90 24.42 63.02
N ALA A 163 48.90 25.23 63.35
CA ALA A 163 49.03 26.33 64.31
C ALA A 163 49.21 25.79 65.73
N ASP A 164 48.39 24.80 66.13
CA ASP A 164 48.53 24.08 67.40
C ASP A 164 49.91 23.42 67.53
N ARG A 165 50.40 22.77 66.46
CA ARG A 165 51.74 22.17 66.45
C ARG A 165 52.82 23.22 66.67
N ARG A 166 52.80 24.33 65.92
CA ARG A 166 53.73 25.45 66.11
C ARG A 166 53.66 26.00 67.53
N ARG A 167 52.46 26.12 68.12
CA ARG A 167 52.33 26.59 69.51
C ARG A 167 52.87 25.57 70.53
N ILE A 168 52.76 24.28 70.27
CA ILE A 168 53.41 23.23 71.07
C ILE A 168 54.94 23.28 70.93
N GLU A 169 55.46 23.52 69.73
CA GLU A 169 56.89 23.68 69.46
C GLU A 169 57.45 24.93 70.17
N GLU A 170 56.77 26.08 70.06
CA GLU A 170 57.07 27.31 70.82
C GLU A 170 57.09 27.04 72.34
N LEU A 171 56.07 26.36 72.88
CA LEU A 171 56.00 26.01 74.31
C LEU A 171 57.10 25.02 74.73
N GLN A 172 57.59 24.16 73.83
CA GLN A 172 58.74 23.29 74.09
C GLN A 172 60.06 24.08 74.09
N GLU A 173 60.23 25.05 73.19
CA GLU A 173 61.39 25.95 73.19
C GLU A 173 61.40 26.87 74.42
N GLU A 174 60.25 27.46 74.79
CA GLU A 174 60.07 28.23 76.03
C GLU A 174 60.45 27.38 77.26
N ASN A 175 59.97 26.13 77.33
CA ASN A 175 60.25 25.22 78.45
C ASN A 175 61.72 24.77 78.48
N LEU A 176 62.34 24.49 77.33
CA LEU A 176 63.77 24.19 77.23
C LEU A 176 64.62 25.40 77.64
N ALA A 177 64.25 26.61 77.23
CA ALA A 177 64.92 27.85 77.62
C ALA A 177 64.81 28.10 79.14
N LEU A 178 63.64 27.85 79.73
CA LEU A 178 63.43 27.88 81.19
C LEU A 178 64.26 26.82 81.91
N CYS A 179 64.30 25.57 81.41
CA CYS A 179 65.15 24.50 81.95
C CYS A 179 66.64 24.87 81.88
N LEU A 180 67.10 25.48 80.79
CA LEU A 180 68.48 25.95 80.63
C LEU A 180 68.79 27.16 81.52
N ALA A 181 67.83 28.08 81.72
CA ALA A 181 67.97 29.20 82.64
C ALA A 181 68.02 28.72 84.10
N GLN A 182 67.18 27.76 84.48
CA GLN A 182 67.22 27.11 85.80
C GLN A 182 68.54 26.36 86.00
N ARG A 183 69.01 25.63 84.98
CA ARG A 183 70.29 24.92 85.06
C ARG A 183 71.47 25.88 85.20
N ARG A 184 71.50 26.99 84.44
CA ARG A 184 72.48 28.07 84.60
C ARG A 184 72.42 28.69 85.99
N SER A 185 71.23 28.97 86.51
CA SER A 185 71.06 29.51 87.87
C SER A 185 71.56 28.52 88.95
N MET A 186 71.40 27.20 88.74
CA MET A 186 72.01 26.19 89.60
C MET A 186 73.52 26.06 89.40
N GLU A 187 74.04 26.16 88.18
CA GLU A 187 75.48 26.20 87.87
C GLU A 187 76.14 27.43 88.52
N GLU A 188 75.52 28.61 88.43
CA GLU A 188 75.90 29.85 89.12
C GLU A 188 75.85 29.70 90.65
N SER A 189 74.78 29.08 91.19
CA SER A 189 74.67 28.80 92.63
C SER A 189 75.73 27.80 93.12
N GLN A 190 76.07 26.80 92.31
CA GLN A 190 77.17 25.87 92.57
C GLN A 190 78.54 26.55 92.45
N HIS A 191 78.70 27.47 91.49
CA HIS A 191 79.94 28.21 91.31
C HIS A 191 80.18 29.20 92.47
N LEU A 192 79.15 29.94 92.90
CA LEU A 192 79.18 30.75 94.12
C LEU A 192 79.45 29.90 95.37
N GLY A 193 78.85 28.70 95.46
CA GLY A 193 79.16 27.74 96.51
C GLY A 193 80.62 27.30 96.50
N TRP A 194 81.19 27.05 95.32
CA TRP A 194 82.59 26.71 95.12
C TRP A 194 83.53 27.90 95.41
N GLU A 195 83.17 29.12 95.03
CA GLU A 195 83.93 30.34 95.37
C GLU A 195 83.97 30.56 96.89
N LEU A 196 82.84 30.36 97.59
CA LEU A 196 82.80 30.37 99.06
C LEU A 196 83.65 29.24 99.67
N GLU A 197 83.73 28.07 99.01
CA GLU A 197 84.60 26.96 99.43
C GLU A 197 86.10 27.24 99.13
N GLN A 198 86.43 27.96 98.05
CA GLN A 198 87.79 28.44 97.80
C GLN A 198 88.20 29.53 98.79
N LEU A 199 87.30 30.47 99.11
CA LEU A 199 87.55 31.52 100.09
C LEU A 199 87.77 30.94 101.50
N SER A 200 87.02 29.91 101.90
CA SER A 200 87.29 29.21 103.16
C SER A 200 88.61 28.43 103.14
N LYS A 201 89.00 27.82 102.01
CA LYS A 201 90.28 27.09 101.84
C LYS A 201 91.50 28.00 101.67
N THR A 202 91.34 29.25 101.23
CA THR A 202 92.44 30.22 101.04
C THR A 202 92.69 31.10 102.27
N THR A 203 91.97 30.87 103.37
CA THR A 203 92.15 31.63 104.62
C THR A 203 93.40 31.20 105.43
N GLU A 204 94.00 30.03 105.15
CA GLU A 204 95.16 29.49 105.91
C GLU A 204 96.40 29.16 105.07
N ASN A 205 96.89 30.09 104.24
CA ASN A 205 98.34 30.38 104.11
C ASN A 205 98.60 31.66 103.30
N SER A 206 99.79 32.26 103.49
CA SER A 206 99.98 33.70 103.23
C SER A 206 101.19 34.08 102.36
N GLN A 207 101.14 35.33 101.87
CA GLN A 207 102.21 36.15 101.29
C GLN A 207 102.61 35.89 99.82
N GLY A 208 102.33 36.89 98.99
CA GLY A 208 102.75 36.99 97.58
C GLY A 208 102.12 38.23 96.94
N GLN A 209 102.80 39.39 97.01
CA GLN A 209 102.24 40.66 96.52
C GLN A 209 102.43 40.80 95.01
N GLN A 210 101.33 40.96 94.27
CA GLN A 210 101.28 41.78 93.04
C GLN A 210 100.07 42.72 93.11
N THR A 211 100.10 43.80 92.33
CA THR A 211 99.39 45.04 92.67
C THR A 211 98.24 45.38 91.73
N LEU A 212 97.25 46.12 92.23
CA LEU A 212 96.12 46.63 91.43
C LEU A 212 96.53 47.46 90.21
N SER A 213 97.77 47.96 90.16
CA SER A 213 98.34 48.61 88.96
C SER A 213 98.49 47.62 87.80
N GLU A 214 98.81 46.36 88.08
CA GLU A 214 98.97 45.31 87.08
C GLU A 214 97.60 44.87 86.57
N GLU A 215 96.62 44.61 87.44
CA GLU A 215 95.22 44.37 87.04
C GLU A 215 94.60 45.52 86.20
N VAL A 216 94.90 46.78 86.54
CA VAL A 216 94.44 47.93 85.74
C VAL A 216 95.16 47.96 84.39
N SER A 217 96.47 47.68 84.36
CA SER A 217 97.22 47.58 83.11
C SER A 217 96.71 46.44 82.23
N GLU A 218 96.43 45.25 82.77
CA GLU A 218 95.87 44.11 82.05
C GLU A 218 94.44 44.34 81.59
N ARG A 219 93.59 44.99 82.40
CA ARG A 219 92.24 45.38 81.95
C ARG A 219 92.28 46.48 80.88
N THR A 220 93.24 47.42 80.92
CA THR A 220 93.42 48.40 79.83
C THR A 220 94.02 47.77 78.57
N CYS A 221 95.02 46.89 78.69
CA CYS A 221 95.60 46.15 77.56
C CYS A 221 94.59 45.17 76.95
N SER A 222 93.78 44.49 77.76
CA SER A 222 92.71 43.60 77.26
C SER A 222 91.55 44.38 76.64
N ARG A 223 91.21 45.56 77.16
CA ARG A 223 90.23 46.46 76.51
C ARG A 223 90.80 47.08 75.23
N MET A 224 92.09 47.41 75.19
CA MET A 224 92.79 47.90 74.00
C MET A 224 92.87 46.80 72.95
N LEU A 225 93.24 45.56 73.32
CA LEU A 225 93.28 44.40 72.43
C LEU A 225 91.88 43.97 71.97
N LYS A 226 90.83 44.14 72.78
CA LYS A 226 89.43 43.99 72.33
C LYS A 226 89.07 45.05 71.30
N LEU A 227 89.29 46.33 71.60
CA LEU A 227 89.01 47.43 70.67
C LEU A 227 89.87 47.33 69.40
N GLU A 228 91.09 46.81 69.47
CA GLU A 228 91.97 46.56 68.33
C GLU A 228 91.46 45.36 67.51
N LYS A 229 91.01 44.27 68.14
CA LYS A 229 90.36 43.15 67.43
C LYS A 229 89.01 43.54 66.84
N GLU A 230 88.24 44.38 67.51
CA GLU A 230 86.96 44.93 67.05
C GLU A 230 87.20 45.90 65.88
N ASN A 231 88.21 46.76 65.94
CA ASN A 231 88.61 47.65 64.84
C ASN A 231 89.24 46.86 63.66
N GLN A 232 89.98 45.77 63.93
CA GLN A 232 90.42 44.82 62.90
C GLN A 232 89.28 43.97 62.32
N SER A 233 88.18 43.75 63.06
CA SER A 233 86.97 43.12 62.51
C SER A 233 86.10 44.12 61.75
N LEU A 234 86.07 45.40 62.15
CA LEU A 234 85.37 46.47 61.43
C LEU A 234 86.14 46.88 60.16
N LEU A 235 87.46 46.86 60.18
CA LEU A 235 88.28 46.97 58.96
C LEU A 235 88.04 45.77 58.05
N ARG A 236 88.01 44.53 58.57
CA ARG A 236 87.66 43.35 57.77
C ARG A 236 86.23 43.40 57.23
N THR A 237 85.22 43.82 57.99
CA THR A 237 83.86 43.95 57.43
C THR A 237 83.75 45.10 56.44
N VAL A 238 84.54 46.18 56.57
CA VAL A 238 84.66 47.23 55.54
C VAL A 238 85.40 46.73 54.29
N GLU A 239 86.39 45.84 54.43
CA GLU A 239 87.08 45.18 53.31
C GLU A 239 86.20 44.11 52.64
N GLU A 240 85.44 43.33 53.41
CA GLU A 240 84.45 42.35 52.94
C GLU A 240 83.27 43.05 52.24
N LEU A 241 82.78 44.19 52.76
CA LEU A 241 81.76 44.99 52.09
C LEU A 241 82.30 45.69 50.83
N ARG A 242 83.59 46.06 50.78
CA ARG A 242 84.25 46.53 49.55
C ARG A 242 84.46 45.40 48.54
N ALA A 243 84.80 44.19 48.99
CA ALA A 243 84.96 43.01 48.13
C ALA A 243 83.62 42.53 47.58
N ALA A 244 82.56 42.50 48.40
CA ALA A 244 81.19 42.23 47.98
C ALA A 244 80.68 43.28 46.98
N SER A 245 81.13 44.54 47.10
CA SER A 245 80.85 45.61 46.13
C SER A 245 81.70 45.54 44.84
N MET A 246 82.64 44.60 44.71
CA MET A 246 83.52 44.48 43.53
C MET A 246 83.41 43.13 42.81
N ASN A 247 83.07 42.04 43.51
CA ASN A 247 82.97 40.69 42.94
C ASN A 247 81.54 40.30 42.49
N GLY A 248 80.74 41.27 42.07
CA GLY A 248 79.46 41.04 41.37
C GLY A 248 79.63 40.56 39.92
N SER A 249 80.56 39.63 39.67
CA SER A 249 80.92 39.18 38.31
C SER A 249 81.40 37.72 38.29
N MET A 250 80.67 36.89 37.53
CA MET A 250 80.95 35.50 37.14
C MET A 250 80.80 34.38 38.19
N GLN A 251 80.38 33.21 37.70
CA GLN A 251 80.21 31.91 38.38
C GLN A 251 81.51 31.06 38.21
N PRO A 252 81.60 29.72 38.49
CA PRO A 252 80.66 28.76 39.10
C PRO A 252 81.25 27.68 40.07
N LYS A 253 80.35 26.84 40.64
CA LYS A 253 80.47 25.37 40.93
C LYS A 253 81.51 24.77 41.92
N HIS A 254 80.98 23.92 42.83
CA HIS A 254 81.56 22.67 43.41
C HIS A 254 82.80 22.76 44.34
N SER A 255 83.09 21.81 45.26
CA SER A 255 82.31 20.73 45.94
C SER A 255 83.19 20.08 47.04
N HIS A 256 82.62 19.20 47.89
CA HIS A 256 83.31 18.28 48.84
C HIS A 256 83.96 18.95 50.08
N HIS A 257 84.19 18.28 51.22
CA HIS A 257 83.80 16.94 51.74
C HIS A 257 83.80 17.00 53.30
N LEU A 258 83.62 15.96 54.13
CA LEU A 258 83.55 14.48 54.00
C LEU A 258 82.71 13.91 55.18
N GLN A 259 82.53 12.58 55.21
CA GLN A 259 82.42 11.73 56.42
C GLN A 259 81.10 11.78 57.21
N CYS A 260 80.41 10.67 57.56
CA CYS A 260 80.41 9.25 57.13
C CYS A 260 79.16 8.57 57.78
N ASP A 261 78.74 7.31 57.51
CA ASP A 261 79.25 6.26 56.62
C ASP A 261 78.13 5.28 56.15
N GLN A 262 78.52 4.21 55.44
CA GLN A 262 77.98 2.83 55.40
C GLN A 262 76.45 2.55 55.59
N VAL A 263 75.79 1.69 54.79
CA VAL A 263 76.30 0.66 53.86
C VAL A 263 75.26 0.27 52.76
N VAL A 264 75.72 0.09 51.50
CA VAL A 264 75.39 -0.93 50.46
C VAL A 264 73.92 -1.42 50.29
N CYS A 265 73.34 -1.66 49.10
CA CYS A 265 73.57 -1.33 47.67
C CYS A 265 72.32 -1.78 46.86
N GLY A 266 72.15 -1.31 45.61
CA GLY A 266 71.19 -1.92 44.66
C GLY A 266 71.05 -1.14 43.35
N THR A 267 71.57 -1.68 42.24
CA THR A 267 71.63 -0.98 40.93
C THR A 267 70.74 -1.60 39.85
N ASN A 268 70.25 -0.74 38.96
CA ASN A 268 69.52 -1.04 37.73
C ASN A 268 70.18 -2.12 36.84
N THR A 269 69.39 -2.79 35.99
CA THR A 269 69.36 -2.55 34.51
C THR A 269 68.31 -3.48 33.83
N CYS A 270 67.80 -3.07 32.67
CA CYS A 270 66.73 -3.72 31.90
C CYS A 270 67.20 -4.99 31.14
N THR A 271 66.27 -5.92 30.81
CA THR A 271 66.19 -6.58 29.48
C THR A 271 64.88 -7.36 29.24
N SER A 272 64.33 -7.18 28.03
CA SER A 272 63.65 -8.16 27.13
C SER A 272 62.59 -9.19 27.60
N SER A 273 61.45 -9.12 26.88
CA SER A 273 60.81 -10.18 26.06
C SER A 273 59.90 -11.28 26.65
N THR A 274 58.75 -11.38 25.95
CA THR A 274 57.92 -12.56 25.59
C THR A 274 56.85 -13.14 26.54
N ASP A 275 55.77 -13.51 25.85
CA ASP A 275 54.70 -14.48 26.13
C ASP A 275 53.46 -14.11 26.98
N GLU A 276 52.33 -14.52 26.41
CA GLU A 276 50.91 -14.42 26.81
C GLU A 276 50.49 -15.63 27.70
N PRO A 277 49.20 -15.87 28.10
CA PRO A 277 47.94 -15.21 27.71
C PRO A 277 46.95 -14.87 28.86
N THR A 278 45.74 -14.43 28.46
CA THR A 278 44.40 -14.77 29.04
C THR A 278 43.63 -13.68 29.82
N CYS A 279 42.55 -13.18 29.21
CA CYS A 279 41.26 -12.68 29.78
C CYS A 279 41.25 -11.57 30.89
N SER A 280 40.23 -10.70 30.99
CA SER A 280 38.97 -10.52 30.24
C SER A 280 38.40 -9.12 30.43
N ASP A 281 37.65 -8.64 29.42
CA ASP A 281 36.46 -7.76 29.46
C ASP A 281 36.36 -6.61 30.50
N ILE A 282 36.23 -5.36 30.02
CA ILE A 282 34.96 -4.59 30.04
C ILE A 282 35.13 -3.18 29.42
N GLU A 283 34.08 -2.73 28.74
CA GLU A 283 33.87 -1.42 28.11
C GLU A 283 34.03 -0.19 29.06
N LYS A 284 34.54 0.95 28.56
CA LYS A 284 33.69 2.12 28.15
C LYS A 284 34.54 3.23 27.47
N CYS A 285 33.85 4.27 27.00
CA CYS A 285 34.38 5.37 26.16
C CYS A 285 34.79 6.64 26.95
N ALA A 286 35.26 7.64 26.19
CA ALA A 286 35.27 9.09 26.46
C ALA A 286 36.45 9.71 27.27
N ASP A 287 37.53 10.02 26.55
CA ASP A 287 37.93 11.39 26.11
C ASP A 287 38.20 12.53 27.13
N VAL A 288 38.94 13.55 26.63
CA VAL A 288 39.19 14.90 27.16
C VAL A 288 40.25 15.09 28.27
N PHE A 289 41.28 15.90 27.94
CA PHE A 289 42.24 16.52 28.86
C PHE A 289 41.60 17.60 29.76
N PRO A 290 42.22 17.90 30.90
CA PRO A 290 42.71 19.28 31.03
C PRO A 290 44.12 19.40 31.62
N VAL A 291 44.88 20.37 31.10
CA VAL A 291 46.08 20.91 31.76
C VAL A 291 46.01 22.44 31.72
N GLY A 292 46.12 23.06 32.89
CA GLY A 292 46.35 24.50 33.04
C GLY A 292 47.22 24.76 34.27
N VAL A 293 48.15 25.72 34.16
CA VAL A 293 49.06 26.28 35.19
C VAL A 293 50.11 27.14 34.43
N VAL A 294 50.59 28.32 34.85
CA VAL A 294 50.23 29.35 35.86
C VAL A 294 50.94 30.65 35.45
N ALA A 295 50.37 31.83 35.71
CA ALA A 295 51.15 33.06 36.01
C ALA A 295 50.27 34.15 36.69
N GLN A 296 50.84 34.82 37.69
CA GLN A 296 50.36 36.03 38.41
C GLN A 296 51.33 37.21 38.06
N PRO A 297 51.25 38.48 38.58
CA PRO A 297 50.53 38.96 39.79
C PRO A 297 49.93 40.40 39.83
N MET A 298 49.12 40.65 40.87
CA MET A 298 48.98 41.86 41.73
C MET A 298 48.88 43.30 41.13
N LEU A 299 47.85 44.06 41.57
CA LEU A 299 47.98 45.07 42.64
C LEU A 299 46.63 45.64 43.16
N ASN A 300 46.65 46.29 44.34
CA ASN A 300 45.51 46.44 45.28
C ASN A 300 44.63 47.71 45.12
N GLY A 301 43.48 47.71 45.82
CA GLY A 301 42.67 48.89 46.11
C GLY A 301 41.36 48.63 46.89
N ASP A 302 41.47 48.34 48.19
CA ASP A 302 40.75 48.90 49.37
C ASP A 302 39.43 49.70 49.17
N SER A 303 38.42 49.70 50.07
CA SER A 303 38.33 49.35 51.51
C SER A 303 36.87 49.00 51.91
N ASN A 304 36.58 47.93 52.68
CA ASN A 304 36.43 47.88 54.15
C ASN A 304 35.11 48.42 54.77
N CYS A 305 34.35 47.57 55.50
CA CYS A 305 33.72 47.93 56.80
C CYS A 305 33.20 46.69 57.58
N HIS A 306 33.45 46.64 58.89
CA HIS A 306 32.73 45.79 59.86
C HIS A 306 31.46 46.47 60.39
N GLN A 307 30.54 45.70 61.01
CA GLN A 307 29.91 45.89 62.35
C GLN A 307 28.46 45.33 62.41
N GLN A 308 27.86 44.95 63.55
CA GLN A 308 28.36 44.28 64.79
C GLN A 308 27.16 43.88 65.70
N LEU A 309 27.38 42.91 66.61
CA LEU A 309 26.62 42.61 67.86
C LEU A 309 25.30 41.79 67.80
N HIS A 310 25.10 41.04 68.90
CA HIS A 310 23.92 40.24 69.29
C HIS A 310 22.87 41.07 70.05
N ALA A 311 21.64 40.55 70.16
CA ALA A 311 21.01 40.20 71.45
C ALA A 311 19.76 39.30 71.25
N GLU A 312 19.45 38.43 72.21
CA GLU A 312 18.16 37.72 72.37
C GLU A 312 17.02 38.69 72.84
N GLU A 313 15.75 38.34 73.07
CA GLU A 313 15.12 37.08 73.52
C GLU A 313 13.56 37.12 73.38
N LEU A 314 12.89 35.99 73.68
CA LEU A 314 11.44 35.76 73.90
C LEU A 314 10.47 35.87 72.67
N GLN A 315 9.31 35.18 72.58
CA GLN A 315 8.79 33.83 72.93
C GLN A 315 7.24 33.88 73.05
N GLU A 316 6.54 32.76 72.80
CA GLU A 316 5.10 32.47 73.10
C GLU A 316 4.02 33.20 72.25
N ALA A 317 2.83 32.61 71.95
CA ALA A 317 2.32 31.22 72.04
C ALA A 317 1.04 31.01 71.18
N GLN A 318 0.67 29.74 70.91
CA GLN A 318 -0.70 29.26 70.50
C GLN A 318 -1.22 29.78 69.13
N GLY A 319 -2.10 29.14 68.35
CA GLY A 319 -2.81 27.84 68.34
C GLY A 319 -4.01 27.93 67.34
N GLU A 320 -4.71 26.90 66.86
CA GLU A 320 -4.56 25.43 66.84
C GLU A 320 -5.71 24.81 65.97
N ILE A 321 -5.55 23.59 65.39
CA ILE A 321 -6.63 22.60 65.06
C ILE A 321 -7.66 23.00 63.93
N LEU A 322 -8.10 22.19 62.94
CA LEU A 322 -7.94 20.76 62.54
C LEU A 322 -8.14 20.54 61.00
N LEU A 323 -8.17 19.25 60.59
CA LEU A 323 -8.46 18.59 59.30
C LEU A 323 -9.95 18.79 58.82
N THR A 324 -10.52 18.21 57.74
CA THR A 324 -10.32 16.88 57.09
C THR A 324 -10.99 16.74 55.69
N ASP A 325 -10.45 15.84 54.86
CA ASP A 325 -11.04 14.90 53.85
C ASP A 325 -11.96 15.31 52.66
N ASN A 326 -11.80 14.55 51.55
CA ASN A 326 -12.68 14.44 50.37
C ASN A 326 -13.85 13.44 50.62
N PRO A 327 -14.88 13.36 49.74
CA PRO A 327 -14.85 12.28 48.71
C PRO A 327 -15.59 12.60 47.37
N ASP A 328 -15.48 11.68 46.41
CA ASP A 328 -16.20 11.67 45.11
C ASP A 328 -17.73 11.47 45.23
N LEU A 329 -18.47 11.82 44.15
CA LEU A 329 -19.43 10.89 43.54
C LEU A 329 -19.84 11.25 42.09
N HIS A 330 -20.53 10.30 41.45
CA HIS A 330 -20.79 10.16 40.01
C HIS A 330 -22.27 10.39 39.67
N ILE A 331 -22.60 10.97 38.49
CA ILE A 331 -23.90 10.80 37.79
C ILE A 331 -23.82 11.27 36.31
N GLN A 332 -24.85 10.94 35.51
CA GLN A 332 -24.84 10.86 34.05
C GLN A 332 -26.10 11.53 33.42
N GLU A 333 -26.06 11.75 32.10
CA GLU A 333 -27.18 11.98 31.13
C GLU A 333 -27.50 13.42 30.63
N LYS A 334 -27.29 13.58 29.31
CA LYS A 334 -28.18 14.14 28.25
C LYS A 334 -29.17 15.29 28.57
N GLY A 335 -29.21 16.29 27.67
CA GLY A 335 -30.49 16.95 27.33
C GLY A 335 -30.45 18.27 26.55
N GLN A 336 -30.42 18.19 25.21
CA GLN A 336 -31.07 19.08 24.20
C GLN A 336 -31.07 20.62 24.32
N LEU A 337 -30.79 21.29 23.18
CA LEU A 337 -31.48 22.46 22.56
C LEU A 337 -31.93 23.63 23.48
N GLU A 338 -31.66 24.90 23.18
CA GLU A 338 -31.98 25.55 21.89
C GLU A 338 -31.17 26.84 21.62
N ASP A 339 -31.61 27.66 20.66
CA ASP A 339 -30.99 28.88 20.10
C ASP A 339 -30.84 30.04 21.13
N GLY A 340 -29.90 30.97 20.90
CA GLY A 340 -29.57 31.99 21.91
C GLY A 340 -28.43 32.99 21.62
N ASN A 341 -28.43 33.62 20.45
CA ASN A 341 -27.67 34.84 20.09
C ASN A 341 -27.08 35.66 21.27
N ARG A 342 -25.75 35.80 21.34
CA ARG A 342 -25.08 36.77 22.22
C ARG A 342 -23.76 37.28 21.62
N GLY A 343 -23.79 38.51 21.10
CA GLY A 343 -22.59 39.33 20.93
C GLY A 343 -22.14 39.95 22.26
N ASP A 344 -21.24 40.93 22.16
CA ASP A 344 -20.77 41.81 23.25
C ASP A 344 -20.02 41.13 24.42
N CYS A 345 -18.71 40.93 24.23
CA CYS A 345 -17.68 41.25 25.22
C CYS A 345 -16.26 41.19 24.62
N PHE A 346 -15.75 42.33 24.11
CA PHE A 346 -14.35 42.82 24.22
C PHE A 346 -14.14 44.06 23.34
N LYS A 347 -14.49 45.25 23.87
CA LYS A 347 -14.19 46.57 23.25
C LYS A 347 -14.07 47.67 24.33
N GLU A 348 -13.06 47.58 25.19
CA GLU A 348 -12.79 48.65 26.16
C GLU A 348 -11.30 48.73 26.56
N LEU A 349 -10.49 49.41 25.73
CA LEU A 349 -9.35 50.27 26.09
C LEU A 349 -8.60 50.68 24.79
N MET A 350 -8.81 51.90 24.28
CA MET A 350 -7.90 52.67 23.39
C MET A 350 -8.52 54.05 23.06
N SER A 351 -8.73 54.86 24.10
CA SER A 351 -9.16 56.28 24.13
C SER A 351 -9.17 56.67 25.62
N ASP A 352 -8.71 57.82 26.11
CA ASP A 352 -8.34 59.11 25.49
C ASP A 352 -7.13 59.77 26.21
N LEU A 353 -6.89 61.06 25.88
CA LEU A 353 -6.22 62.11 26.67
C LEU A 353 -4.71 62.34 26.46
N GLU A 354 -4.44 63.10 25.40
CA GLU A 354 -3.33 64.05 25.30
C GLU A 354 -3.53 65.29 26.21
N VAL A 355 -2.42 65.94 26.58
CA VAL A 355 -2.28 67.37 26.97
C VAL A 355 -3.06 67.92 28.20
N LEU A 356 -2.31 68.44 29.17
CA LEU A 356 -2.61 69.74 29.79
C LEU A 356 -1.35 70.46 30.31
N GLU A 357 -1.45 71.78 30.51
CA GLU A 357 -0.32 72.71 30.64
C GLU A 357 -0.03 73.18 32.09
N ASN A 358 1.26 73.10 32.46
CA ASN A 358 2.13 74.25 32.83
C ASN A 358 1.92 75.04 34.16
N ASN A 359 3.07 75.41 34.78
CA ASN A 359 3.31 76.46 35.78
C ASN A 359 2.68 76.42 37.20
N HIS A 360 3.52 76.16 38.23
CA HIS A 360 3.98 77.28 39.08
C HIS A 360 5.32 77.09 39.82
N ASN A 361 5.97 78.20 40.16
CA ASN A 361 7.28 78.30 40.82
C ASN A 361 7.17 78.43 42.37
N ARG A 362 8.21 78.03 43.12
CA ARG A 362 8.94 78.99 43.98
C ARG A 362 10.36 78.60 44.47
N LEU A 363 11.30 79.48 44.12
CA LEU A 363 12.61 79.82 44.72
C LEU A 363 12.90 79.40 46.17
N HIS A 364 14.16 79.02 46.46
CA HIS A 364 15.11 79.96 47.11
C HIS A 364 16.60 79.57 46.96
N CYS A 365 17.50 80.54 47.13
CA CYS A 365 18.96 80.43 46.89
C CYS A 365 19.78 80.45 48.18
N PHE A 366 21.06 80.01 48.15
CA PHE A 366 22.17 80.73 48.81
C PHE A 366 23.56 80.39 48.21
N VAL A 367 24.60 81.13 48.61
CA VAL A 367 25.97 81.13 48.03
C VAL A 367 27.04 81.09 49.14
N GLY A 368 28.19 80.41 48.94
CA GLY A 368 29.36 80.66 49.82
C GLY A 368 30.62 79.78 49.69
N SER A 369 31.76 80.43 49.43
CA SER A 369 33.07 80.26 50.12
C SER A 369 34.02 79.06 49.89
N ARG A 370 35.13 79.35 49.19
CA ARG A 370 36.56 79.11 49.52
C ARG A 370 36.99 77.85 50.33
N GLY A 371 37.89 77.05 49.75
CA GLY A 371 38.75 76.05 50.43
C GLY A 371 40.16 75.97 49.81
N ARG A 372 41.17 75.46 50.54
CA ARG A 372 42.61 75.48 50.16
C ARG A 372 43.17 74.12 49.67
N SER A 373 44.33 74.19 49.01
CA SER A 373 45.38 73.15 48.82
C SER A 373 45.88 72.55 50.17
N PRO A 374 46.74 71.48 50.26
CA PRO A 374 47.87 71.14 49.35
C PRO A 374 48.30 69.66 49.15
N GLY A 375 49.26 69.42 48.24
CA GLY A 375 50.09 68.19 48.10
C GLY A 375 50.67 68.05 46.68
N SER A 376 51.98 67.99 46.38
CA SER A 376 53.04 67.00 46.74
C SER A 376 52.94 65.69 45.91
N LYS A 377 53.93 65.21 45.12
CA LYS A 377 55.37 65.56 44.86
C LYS A 377 55.82 65.01 43.46
N SER A 378 56.97 65.51 42.93
CA SER A 378 57.92 64.85 41.96
C SER A 378 57.39 64.39 40.58
N SER A 379 58.15 64.31 39.47
CA SER A 379 59.57 64.62 39.13
C SER A 379 59.64 64.82 37.59
N SER A 380 60.36 65.82 37.02
CA SER A 380 61.81 65.83 36.65
C SER A 380 62.23 64.78 35.61
N PRO A 381 63.15 65.04 34.64
CA PRO A 381 63.85 66.29 34.25
C PRO A 381 63.74 66.64 32.73
N CYS A 382 64.36 67.75 32.28
CA CYS A 382 65.39 67.76 31.21
C CYS A 382 65.90 69.17 30.80
N HIS A 383 67.19 69.19 30.47
CA HIS A 383 67.98 70.07 29.58
C HIS A 383 67.23 70.97 28.57
N ASP A 384 67.66 72.18 28.19
CA ASP A 384 68.94 72.91 28.42
C ASP A 384 68.69 74.46 28.27
N SER A 385 69.59 75.45 28.08
CA SER A 385 71.03 75.51 27.76
C SER A 385 71.73 76.84 28.20
N ILE A 386 72.80 77.26 27.50
CA ILE A 386 73.86 78.22 27.88
C ILE A 386 73.92 79.45 26.92
N PHE A 387 74.09 80.70 27.40
CA PHE A 387 75.22 81.62 27.01
C PHE A 387 75.26 83.05 27.63
N THR A 388 76.45 83.46 28.11
CA THR A 388 77.03 84.84 28.26
C THR A 388 76.33 85.99 29.04
N GLY A 389 77.13 86.73 29.83
CA GLY A 389 76.88 88.16 30.14
C GLY A 389 77.39 88.71 31.49
N LEU A 390 78.62 89.28 31.53
CA LEU A 390 79.17 90.04 32.66
C LEU A 390 79.07 91.58 32.42
N PRO A 391 79.21 92.48 33.41
CA PRO A 391 78.86 92.38 34.84
C PRO A 391 78.18 93.65 35.45
N THR A 392 77.54 93.48 36.61
CA THR A 392 77.35 94.50 37.69
C THR A 392 76.97 95.96 37.36
N ARG A 393 75.66 96.27 37.30
CA ARG A 393 75.08 97.44 38.02
C ARG A 393 73.57 97.30 38.23
N SER A 394 73.03 98.03 39.22
CA SER A 394 71.60 98.16 39.58
C SER A 394 70.87 96.93 40.17
N SER A 395 70.77 96.89 41.50
CA SER A 395 69.93 95.94 42.26
C SER A 395 68.42 96.11 42.03
N TYR A 396 67.98 97.23 41.41
CA TYR A 396 66.56 97.53 41.22
C TYR A 396 65.93 96.84 40.00
N ALA A 397 66.69 96.66 38.91
CA ALA A 397 66.17 96.03 37.69
C ALA A 397 65.77 94.57 37.95
N SER A 398 66.69 93.78 38.53
CA SER A 398 66.49 92.36 38.87
C SER A 398 65.20 92.11 39.69
N LYS A 399 64.89 92.99 40.67
CA LYS A 399 63.66 92.89 41.48
C LYS A 399 62.39 93.19 40.70
N HIS A 400 62.45 93.96 39.62
CA HIS A 400 61.31 94.16 38.73
C HIS A 400 61.13 92.97 37.79
N THR A 401 62.22 92.45 37.20
CA THR A 401 62.19 91.25 36.34
C THR A 401 61.64 90.05 37.10
N GLN A 402 62.12 89.76 38.32
CA GLN A 402 61.58 88.69 39.17
C GLN A 402 60.08 88.84 39.46
N ARG A 403 59.56 90.07 39.60
CA ARG A 403 58.11 90.30 39.79
C ARG A 403 57.30 90.06 38.51
N LEU A 404 57.88 90.33 37.34
CA LEU A 404 57.25 90.03 36.06
C LEU A 404 57.30 88.52 35.79
N GLU A 405 58.46 87.87 35.97
CA GLU A 405 58.57 86.40 35.90
C GLU A 405 57.62 85.69 36.86
N ALA A 406 57.47 86.15 38.10
CA ALA A 406 56.54 85.57 39.04
C ALA A 406 55.07 85.76 38.62
N LYS A 407 54.74 86.86 37.94
CA LYS A 407 53.41 87.07 37.34
C LYS A 407 53.20 86.20 36.11
N CYS A 408 54.19 86.06 35.23
CA CYS A 408 54.13 85.15 34.08
C CYS A 408 53.93 83.72 34.58
N ARG A 409 54.80 83.19 35.46
CA ARG A 409 54.66 81.85 36.06
C ARG A 409 53.29 81.63 36.72
N ALA A 410 52.73 82.65 37.39
CA ALA A 410 51.38 82.56 37.94
C ALA A 410 50.30 82.47 36.83
N LEU A 411 50.38 83.29 35.79
CA LEU A 411 49.51 83.22 34.61
C LEU A 411 49.67 81.88 33.86
N ASP A 412 50.90 81.34 33.77
CA ASP A 412 51.20 80.05 33.16
C ASP A 412 50.52 78.92 33.95
N THR A 413 50.59 78.93 35.29
CA THR A 413 49.84 77.95 36.11
C THR A 413 48.33 78.09 36.00
N VAL A 414 47.79 79.30 35.81
CA VAL A 414 46.36 79.52 35.55
C VAL A 414 45.98 79.03 34.15
N ASN A 415 46.80 79.29 33.13
CA ASN A 415 46.59 78.78 31.77
C ASN A 415 46.66 77.25 31.72
N GLN A 416 47.59 76.61 32.43
CA GLN A 416 47.65 75.15 32.57
C GLN A 416 46.41 74.59 33.29
N HIS A 417 45.89 75.28 34.30
CA HIS A 417 44.65 74.88 34.97
C HIS A 417 43.42 75.07 34.07
N LEU A 418 43.33 76.16 33.32
CA LEU A 418 42.27 76.39 32.34
C LEU A 418 42.35 75.36 31.20
N GLN A 419 43.53 75.05 30.68
CA GLN A 419 43.73 74.03 29.66
C GLN A 419 43.31 72.65 30.17
N THR A 420 43.78 72.22 31.35
CA THR A 420 43.36 70.92 31.92
C THR A 420 41.87 70.88 32.28
N SER A 421 41.25 72.02 32.61
CA SER A 421 39.78 72.11 32.76
C SER A 421 39.06 72.01 31.41
N LEU A 422 39.61 72.59 30.35
CA LEU A 422 39.06 72.60 29.00
C LEU A 422 39.18 71.21 28.36
N ASP A 423 40.36 70.58 28.43
CA ASP A 423 40.56 69.18 28.05
C ASP A 423 39.55 68.25 28.77
N ASN A 424 39.21 68.55 30.03
CA ASN A 424 38.26 67.75 30.81
C ASN A 424 36.78 68.03 30.44
N THR A 425 36.44 69.24 29.98
CA THR A 425 35.13 69.50 29.37
C THR A 425 35.03 68.86 27.99
N ASP A 426 36.09 68.90 27.19
CA ASP A 426 36.12 68.31 25.84
C ASP A 426 36.01 66.79 25.92
N ARG A 427 36.76 66.14 26.82
CA ARG A 427 36.58 64.72 27.18
C ARG A 427 35.19 64.40 27.73
N LYS A 428 34.39 65.37 28.20
CA LYS A 428 33.01 65.16 28.62
C LYS A 428 32.04 65.34 27.45
N VAL A 429 32.25 66.34 26.60
CA VAL A 429 31.51 66.54 25.35
C VAL A 429 31.63 65.30 24.47
N GLN A 430 32.84 64.80 24.22
CA GLN A 430 33.09 63.58 23.43
C GLN A 430 32.37 62.33 23.95
N ARG A 431 32.16 62.22 25.27
CA ARG A 431 31.39 61.11 25.87
C ARG A 431 29.89 61.27 25.66
N LEU A 432 29.37 62.50 25.79
CA LEU A 432 27.96 62.79 25.52
C LEU A 432 27.66 62.70 24.01
N GLU A 433 28.61 63.02 23.14
CA GLU A 433 28.51 62.84 21.68
C GLU A 433 28.47 61.35 21.31
N ALA A 434 29.26 60.51 21.98
CA ALA A 434 29.19 59.05 21.82
C ALA A 434 27.86 58.47 22.34
N GLU A 435 27.43 58.87 23.54
CA GLU A 435 26.15 58.47 24.14
C GLU A 435 24.95 58.86 23.25
N VAL A 436 24.98 60.04 22.62
CA VAL A 436 23.97 60.45 21.63
C VAL A 436 24.04 59.59 20.35
N GLN A 437 25.23 59.27 19.83
CA GLN A 437 25.37 58.40 18.66
C GLN A 437 24.88 56.96 18.92
N GLU A 438 25.13 56.44 20.13
CA GLU A 438 24.62 55.14 20.57
C GLU A 438 23.08 55.16 20.64
N LEU A 439 22.49 56.17 21.28
CA LEU A 439 21.03 56.35 21.35
C LEU A 439 20.37 56.59 19.98
N GLU A 440 21.04 57.30 19.05
CA GLU A 440 20.56 57.48 17.67
C GLU A 440 20.57 56.16 16.89
N ALA A 441 21.59 55.30 17.10
CA ALA A 441 21.66 53.97 16.49
C ALA A 441 20.60 53.00 17.08
N GLU A 442 20.39 53.03 18.40
CA GLU A 442 19.31 52.28 19.05
C GLU A 442 17.93 52.70 18.52
N ASN A 443 17.68 54.01 18.38
CA ASN A 443 16.42 54.54 17.85
C ASN A 443 16.19 54.10 16.40
N GLN A 444 17.22 54.09 15.55
CA GLN A 444 17.14 53.55 14.18
C GLN A 444 16.82 52.05 14.16
N SER A 445 17.42 51.26 15.07
CA SER A 445 17.12 49.83 15.23
C SER A 445 15.68 49.57 15.69
N LEU A 446 15.18 50.38 16.63
CA LEU A 446 13.79 50.35 17.10
C LEU A 446 12.81 50.77 15.99
N GLN A 447 13.15 51.72 15.13
CA GLN A 447 12.33 52.08 13.97
C GLN A 447 12.26 50.94 12.95
N ALA A 448 13.39 50.30 12.62
CA ALA A 448 13.43 49.16 11.69
C ALA A 448 12.57 47.99 12.20
N THR A 449 12.74 47.60 13.47
CA THR A 449 11.94 46.50 14.08
C THR A 449 10.46 46.85 14.18
N LEU A 450 10.07 48.11 14.42
CA LEU A 450 8.68 48.56 14.34
C LEU A 450 8.10 48.48 12.92
N GLU A 451 8.90 48.71 11.87
CA GLU A 451 8.45 48.54 10.49
C GLU A 451 8.31 47.05 10.10
N GLU A 452 9.23 46.19 10.55
CA GLU A 452 9.09 44.73 10.40
C GLU A 452 7.82 44.20 11.09
N LEU A 453 7.52 44.68 12.32
CA LEU A 453 6.28 44.34 13.04
C LEU A 453 5.02 44.87 12.34
N ARG A 454 5.07 46.04 11.71
CA ARG A 454 3.96 46.54 10.87
C ARG A 454 3.76 45.72 9.59
N ILE A 455 4.83 45.14 9.04
CA ILE A 455 4.75 44.25 7.88
C ILE A 455 4.23 42.87 8.28
N SER A 456 4.64 42.33 9.43
CA SER A 456 4.11 41.04 9.92
C SER A 456 2.64 41.13 10.32
N ALA A 457 2.21 42.22 10.96
CA ALA A 457 0.79 42.47 11.27
C ALA A 457 -0.09 42.45 10.01
N ARG A 458 0.28 43.18 8.96
CA ARG A 458 -0.48 43.18 7.68
C ARG A 458 -0.52 41.82 6.99
N ARG A 459 0.54 41.02 7.11
CA ARG A 459 0.56 39.63 6.60
C ARG A 459 -0.38 38.72 7.41
N LEU A 460 -0.47 38.94 8.72
CA LEU A 460 -1.40 38.22 9.59
C LEU A 460 -2.85 38.58 9.27
N GLU A 461 -3.17 39.87 9.11
CA GLU A 461 -4.49 40.34 8.65
C GLU A 461 -4.89 39.69 7.31
N GLN A 462 -3.95 39.62 6.35
CA GLN A 462 -4.18 38.94 5.06
C GLN A 462 -4.50 37.44 5.24
N LEU A 463 -3.66 36.72 6.00
CA LEU A 463 -3.88 35.30 6.29
C LEU A 463 -5.20 35.04 7.06
N GLU A 464 -5.63 35.95 7.92
CA GLU A 464 -6.95 35.86 8.57
C GLU A 464 -8.11 36.04 7.57
N THR A 465 -8.00 36.95 6.60
CA THR A 465 -9.02 37.08 5.54
C THR A 465 -9.05 35.88 4.59
N GLU A 466 -7.89 35.33 4.21
CA GLU A 466 -7.78 34.11 3.41
C GLU A 466 -8.39 32.92 4.14
N LYS A 467 -8.06 32.74 5.43
CA LYS A 467 -8.67 31.75 6.31
C LYS A 467 -10.21 31.89 6.34
N GLN A 468 -10.72 33.10 6.54
CA GLN A 468 -12.18 33.34 6.57
C GLN A 468 -12.86 33.01 5.23
N SER A 469 -12.19 33.23 4.08
CA SER A 469 -12.72 32.79 2.78
C SER A 469 -12.74 31.26 2.63
N LEU A 470 -11.68 30.57 3.08
CA LEU A 470 -11.61 29.11 3.05
C LEU A 470 -12.61 28.46 4.02
N GLU A 471 -12.87 29.07 5.18
CA GLU A 471 -13.95 28.67 6.10
C GLU A 471 -15.34 28.87 5.47
N GLN A 472 -15.54 29.92 4.67
CA GLN A 472 -16.78 30.08 3.90
C GLN A 472 -16.92 29.02 2.81
N GLU A 473 -15.90 28.83 1.96
CA GLU A 473 -15.90 27.83 0.88
C GLU A 473 -16.11 26.41 1.39
N THR A 474 -15.42 26.00 2.46
CA THR A 474 -15.61 24.68 3.06
C THR A 474 -17.04 24.46 3.54
N THR A 475 -17.69 25.46 4.16
CA THR A 475 -19.11 25.32 4.53
C THR A 475 -20.04 25.27 3.30
N VAL A 476 -19.69 25.88 2.17
CA VAL A 476 -20.48 25.75 0.91
C VAL A 476 -20.34 24.35 0.35
N LEU A 477 -19.11 23.85 0.20
CA LEU A 477 -18.81 22.48 -0.25
C LEU A 477 -19.45 21.42 0.65
N GLU A 478 -19.54 21.65 1.96
CA GLU A 478 -20.28 20.78 2.86
C GLU A 478 -21.80 20.77 2.58
N ARG A 479 -22.41 21.92 2.26
CA ARG A 479 -23.84 21.98 1.91
C ARG A 479 -24.11 21.26 0.59
N GLU A 480 -23.26 21.47 -0.41
CA GLU A 480 -23.33 20.79 -1.72
C GLU A 480 -23.14 19.28 -1.57
N LYS A 481 -22.13 18.83 -0.82
CA LYS A 481 -21.93 17.41 -0.47
C LYS A 481 -23.19 16.82 0.19
N ARG A 482 -23.77 17.50 1.18
CA ARG A 482 -25.00 17.06 1.87
C ARG A 482 -26.24 17.07 0.94
N GLN A 483 -26.23 17.83 -0.16
CA GLN A 483 -27.27 17.75 -1.20
C GLN A 483 -27.02 16.57 -2.15
N LEU A 484 -25.81 16.43 -2.69
CA LEU A 484 -25.41 15.33 -3.56
C LEU A 484 -25.61 13.97 -2.87
N GLU A 485 -25.32 13.86 -1.56
CA GLU A 485 -25.63 12.65 -0.79
C GLU A 485 -27.13 12.32 -0.73
N LYS A 486 -28.02 13.32 -0.66
CA LYS A 486 -29.48 13.11 -0.67
C LYS A 486 -29.97 12.69 -2.06
N GLU A 487 -29.45 13.31 -3.11
CA GLU A 487 -29.76 12.97 -4.49
C GLU A 487 -29.25 11.56 -4.84
N ASN A 488 -28.04 11.22 -4.42
CA ASN A 488 -27.45 9.90 -4.61
C ASN A 488 -28.18 8.79 -3.80
N ARG A 489 -28.76 9.11 -2.62
CA ARG A 489 -29.69 8.21 -1.91
C ARG A 489 -31.01 8.03 -2.67
N ARG A 490 -31.61 9.10 -3.21
CA ARG A 490 -32.81 9.01 -4.05
C ARG A 490 -32.59 8.17 -5.31
N LEU A 491 -31.45 8.34 -5.97
CA LEU A 491 -31.09 7.58 -7.17
C LEU A 491 -30.87 6.08 -6.86
N ARG A 492 -30.28 5.73 -5.71
CA ARG A 492 -30.23 4.32 -5.25
C ARG A 492 -31.62 3.74 -5.05
N GLN A 493 -32.49 4.43 -4.30
CA GLN A 493 -33.87 3.99 -4.08
C GLN A 493 -34.65 3.85 -5.40
N GLN A 494 -34.42 4.73 -6.37
CA GLN A 494 -35.00 4.63 -7.71
C GLN A 494 -34.47 3.42 -8.49
N ALA A 495 -33.18 3.10 -8.37
CA ALA A 495 -32.59 1.90 -8.97
C ALA A 495 -33.11 0.61 -8.33
N GLU A 496 -33.15 0.53 -6.99
CA GLU A 496 -33.72 -0.59 -6.22
C GLU A 496 -35.19 -0.87 -6.62
N ILE A 497 -35.98 0.19 -6.83
CA ILE A 497 -37.37 0.08 -7.33
C ILE A 497 -37.40 -0.39 -8.80
N GLN A 498 -36.46 0.06 -9.65
CA GLN A 498 -36.38 -0.38 -11.04
C GLN A 498 -35.95 -1.85 -11.16
N GLU A 499 -35.00 -2.31 -10.33
CA GLU A 499 -34.59 -3.71 -10.23
C GLU A 499 -35.76 -4.60 -9.79
N ALA A 500 -36.48 -4.24 -8.71
CA ALA A 500 -37.66 -4.97 -8.26
C ALA A 500 -38.78 -5.02 -9.32
N ASN A 501 -38.98 -3.94 -10.08
CA ASN A 501 -39.92 -3.92 -11.20
C ASN A 501 -39.48 -4.85 -12.34
N LEU A 502 -38.20 -4.85 -12.70
CA LEU A 502 -37.63 -5.75 -13.70
C LEU A 502 -37.76 -7.22 -13.28
N ASP A 503 -37.49 -7.56 -12.02
CA ASP A 503 -37.69 -8.91 -11.49
C ASP A 503 -39.16 -9.34 -11.54
N SER A 504 -40.10 -8.45 -11.21
CA SER A 504 -41.54 -8.74 -11.35
C SER A 504 -41.93 -9.01 -12.82
N SER A 505 -41.34 -8.26 -13.76
CA SER A 505 -41.52 -8.47 -15.21
C SER A 505 -40.90 -9.78 -15.68
N ASN A 506 -39.69 -10.12 -15.20
CA ASN A 506 -39.01 -11.39 -15.49
C ASN A 506 -39.83 -12.60 -15.01
N VAL A 507 -40.44 -12.52 -13.82
CA VAL A 507 -41.34 -13.56 -13.30
C VAL A 507 -42.62 -13.69 -14.15
N CYS A 508 -43.19 -12.55 -14.58
CA CYS A 508 -44.35 -12.51 -15.48
C CYS A 508 -44.04 -13.12 -16.86
N MET A 509 -42.94 -12.71 -17.49
CA MET A 509 -42.47 -13.31 -18.75
C MET A 509 -42.23 -14.81 -18.60
N ALA A 510 -41.59 -15.25 -17.51
CA ALA A 510 -41.36 -16.68 -17.26
C ALA A 510 -42.65 -17.48 -17.00
N SER A 511 -43.76 -16.84 -16.57
CA SER A 511 -45.08 -17.48 -16.52
C SER A 511 -45.71 -17.57 -17.91
N LEU A 512 -45.73 -16.47 -18.67
CA LEU A 512 -46.23 -16.46 -20.05
C LEU A 512 -45.49 -17.45 -20.96
N GLU A 513 -44.17 -17.61 -20.81
CA GLU A 513 -43.43 -18.66 -21.53
C GLU A 513 -43.83 -20.09 -21.08
N ARG A 514 -44.14 -20.31 -19.80
CA ARG A 514 -44.61 -21.63 -19.32
C ARG A 514 -45.98 -21.94 -19.90
N GLU A 515 -46.90 -20.97 -19.89
CA GLU A 515 -48.22 -21.08 -20.52
C GLU A 515 -48.11 -21.32 -22.03
N MET A 516 -47.27 -20.56 -22.74
CA MET A 516 -47.00 -20.78 -24.16
C MET A 516 -46.42 -22.19 -24.43
N ARG A 517 -45.51 -22.69 -23.59
CA ARG A 517 -44.98 -24.06 -23.70
C ARG A 517 -46.04 -25.14 -23.39
N CYS A 518 -47.05 -24.85 -22.58
CA CYS A 518 -48.21 -25.75 -22.38
C CYS A 518 -49.14 -25.70 -23.61
N LEU A 519 -49.51 -24.51 -24.08
CA LEU A 519 -50.38 -24.32 -25.25
C LEU A 519 -49.78 -24.96 -26.52
N VAL A 520 -48.46 -24.89 -26.72
CA VAL A 520 -47.78 -25.62 -27.82
C VAL A 520 -48.00 -27.13 -27.70
N LYS A 521 -47.84 -27.72 -26.52
CA LYS A 521 -48.09 -29.16 -26.30
C LYS A 521 -49.55 -29.54 -26.47
N GLU A 522 -50.47 -28.67 -26.09
CA GLU A 522 -51.91 -28.87 -26.33
C GLU A 522 -52.22 -28.83 -27.84
N VAL A 523 -51.63 -27.91 -28.60
CA VAL A 523 -51.74 -27.85 -30.07
C VAL A 523 -51.09 -29.08 -30.74
N GLU A 524 -49.96 -29.58 -30.23
CA GLU A 524 -49.32 -30.81 -30.69
C GLU A 524 -50.22 -32.04 -30.41
N GLY A 525 -50.76 -32.18 -29.20
CA GLY A 525 -51.69 -33.25 -28.86
C GLY A 525 -53.00 -33.18 -29.66
N LEU A 526 -53.55 -31.99 -29.88
CA LEU A 526 -54.71 -31.78 -30.76
C LEU A 526 -54.38 -32.18 -32.21
N ARG A 527 -53.19 -31.84 -32.71
CA ARG A 527 -52.73 -32.28 -34.03
C ARG A 527 -52.63 -33.80 -34.13
N GLU A 528 -52.06 -34.48 -33.13
CA GLU A 528 -52.04 -35.95 -33.08
C GLU A 528 -53.44 -36.56 -33.05
N THR A 529 -54.41 -35.94 -32.34
CA THR A 529 -55.81 -36.40 -32.37
C THR A 529 -56.41 -36.23 -33.76
N ALA A 530 -56.15 -35.11 -34.46
CA ALA A 530 -56.66 -34.85 -35.80
C ALA A 530 -56.01 -35.76 -36.85
N GLU A 531 -54.74 -36.10 -36.71
CA GLU A 531 -54.04 -37.05 -37.58
C GLU A 531 -54.55 -38.49 -37.35
N ARG A 532 -54.84 -38.89 -36.09
CA ARG A 532 -55.55 -40.16 -35.79
C ARG A 532 -56.97 -40.21 -36.34
N VAL A 533 -57.74 -39.13 -36.24
CA VAL A 533 -59.09 -39.04 -36.83
C VAL A 533 -59.02 -39.19 -38.35
N LYS A 534 -58.08 -38.53 -39.04
CA LYS A 534 -57.88 -38.71 -40.49
C LYS A 534 -57.54 -40.15 -40.87
N GLY A 535 -56.76 -40.85 -40.04
CA GLY A 535 -56.50 -42.30 -40.19
C GLY A 535 -57.80 -43.11 -40.12
N LEU A 536 -58.56 -42.96 -39.02
CA LEU A 536 -59.82 -43.66 -38.82
C LEU A 536 -60.89 -43.34 -39.88
N GLU A 537 -60.93 -42.11 -40.41
CA GLU A 537 -61.77 -41.79 -41.56
C GLU A 537 -61.28 -42.48 -42.85
N GLY A 538 -59.97 -42.68 -43.01
CA GLY A 538 -59.37 -43.49 -44.07
C GLY A 538 -59.84 -44.93 -43.98
N ASP A 539 -59.62 -45.58 -42.83
CA ASP A 539 -60.05 -46.94 -42.55
C ASP A 539 -61.55 -47.12 -42.78
N ASN A 540 -62.38 -46.18 -42.32
CA ASN A 540 -63.84 -46.21 -42.51
C ASN A 540 -64.24 -46.06 -43.99
N ARG A 541 -63.55 -45.21 -44.77
CA ARG A 541 -63.73 -45.14 -46.24
C ARG A 541 -63.33 -46.46 -46.92
N GLU A 542 -62.34 -47.18 -46.40
CA GLU A 542 -61.92 -48.47 -46.97
C GLU A 542 -62.85 -49.62 -46.58
N LEU A 543 -63.28 -49.70 -45.33
CA LEU A 543 -64.35 -50.58 -44.88
C LEU A 543 -65.65 -50.34 -45.65
N THR A 544 -65.99 -49.09 -45.95
CA THR A 544 -67.16 -48.74 -46.80
C THR A 544 -66.98 -49.23 -48.24
N LYS A 545 -65.78 -49.09 -48.84
CA LYS A 545 -65.48 -49.67 -50.16
C LYS A 545 -65.61 -51.20 -50.14
N GLN A 546 -65.07 -51.86 -49.10
CA GLN A 546 -65.11 -53.30 -48.94
C GLN A 546 -66.55 -53.81 -48.79
N ALA A 547 -67.34 -53.20 -47.90
CA ALA A 547 -68.76 -53.52 -47.76
C ALA A 547 -69.56 -53.31 -49.06
N ALA A 548 -69.22 -52.31 -49.87
CA ALA A 548 -69.82 -52.10 -51.19
C ALA A 548 -69.37 -53.13 -52.25
N ILE A 549 -68.18 -53.72 -52.11
CA ILE A 549 -67.74 -54.88 -52.91
C ILE A 549 -68.50 -56.13 -52.46
N ASP A 550 -68.58 -56.38 -51.15
CA ASP A 550 -69.25 -57.55 -50.57
C ASP A 550 -70.76 -57.56 -50.85
N GLN A 551 -71.41 -56.38 -50.87
CA GLN A 551 -72.80 -56.27 -51.32
C GLN A 551 -72.97 -56.62 -52.81
N ARG A 552 -71.99 -56.28 -53.67
CA ARG A 552 -72.03 -56.64 -55.10
C ARG A 552 -71.80 -58.13 -55.32
N THR A 553 -70.84 -58.74 -54.62
CA THR A 553 -70.61 -60.20 -54.71
C THR A 553 -71.78 -61.00 -54.14
N LEU A 554 -72.41 -60.53 -53.05
CA LEU A 554 -73.66 -61.10 -52.57
C LEU A 554 -74.83 -60.91 -53.54
N ALA A 555 -74.86 -59.83 -54.32
CA ALA A 555 -75.86 -59.65 -55.38
C ALA A 555 -75.64 -60.63 -56.55
N THR A 556 -74.41 -60.73 -57.08
CA THR A 556 -74.11 -61.67 -58.17
C THR A 556 -74.32 -63.12 -57.74
N LEU A 557 -73.91 -63.50 -56.53
CA LEU A 557 -74.17 -64.86 -55.99
C LEU A 557 -75.66 -65.15 -55.82
N ARG A 558 -76.49 -64.13 -55.53
CA ARG A 558 -77.96 -64.30 -55.50
C ARG A 558 -78.54 -64.46 -56.90
N GLU A 559 -78.07 -63.70 -57.88
CA GLU A 559 -78.47 -63.82 -59.29
C GLU A 559 -78.05 -65.19 -59.87
N GLU A 560 -76.83 -65.63 -59.61
CA GLU A 560 -76.32 -66.96 -59.97
C GLU A 560 -77.18 -68.07 -59.32
N LEU A 561 -77.44 -68.00 -58.02
CA LEU A 561 -78.28 -68.97 -57.30
C LEU A 561 -79.73 -69.00 -57.83
N VAL A 562 -80.30 -67.85 -58.20
CA VAL A 562 -81.61 -67.78 -58.87
C VAL A 562 -81.54 -68.39 -60.26
N SER A 563 -80.47 -68.14 -61.03
CA SER A 563 -80.27 -68.74 -62.35
C SER A 563 -80.13 -70.26 -62.29
N GLU A 564 -79.40 -70.81 -61.31
CA GLU A 564 -79.27 -72.24 -61.10
C GLU A 564 -80.55 -72.87 -60.57
N LYS A 565 -81.30 -72.20 -59.69
CA LYS A 565 -82.64 -72.65 -59.30
C LYS A 565 -83.60 -72.69 -60.48
N LEU A 566 -83.56 -71.70 -61.38
CA LEU A 566 -84.36 -71.70 -62.61
C LEU A 566 -83.94 -72.83 -63.57
N LYS A 567 -82.63 -73.10 -63.73
CA LYS A 567 -82.14 -74.25 -64.50
C LYS A 567 -82.55 -75.58 -63.87
N THR A 568 -82.47 -75.70 -62.55
CA THR A 568 -82.89 -76.91 -61.83
C THR A 568 -84.40 -77.11 -62.00
N GLN A 569 -85.21 -76.07 -61.79
CA GLN A 569 -86.65 -76.12 -62.03
C GLN A 569 -86.98 -76.43 -63.50
N GLN A 570 -86.22 -75.95 -64.49
CA GLN A 570 -86.39 -76.37 -65.89
C GLN A 570 -86.08 -77.86 -66.06
N ARG A 571 -85.01 -78.37 -65.45
CA ARG A 571 -84.68 -79.80 -65.47
C ARG A 571 -85.71 -80.65 -64.72
N ASP A 572 -86.30 -80.14 -63.66
CA ASP A 572 -87.37 -80.80 -62.91
C ASP A 572 -88.66 -80.84 -63.74
N ASN A 573 -89.03 -79.74 -64.41
CA ASN A 573 -90.13 -79.73 -65.39
C ASN A 573 -89.85 -80.69 -66.55
N ASP A 574 -88.61 -80.79 -67.03
CA ASP A 574 -88.23 -81.74 -68.08
C ASP A 574 -88.28 -83.19 -67.58
N LEU A 575 -87.88 -83.44 -66.33
CA LEU A 575 -88.02 -84.73 -65.65
C LEU A 575 -89.48 -85.08 -65.37
N GLU A 576 -90.35 -84.12 -65.06
CA GLU A 576 -91.80 -84.31 -64.93
C GLU A 576 -92.44 -84.59 -66.28
N ARG A 577 -92.06 -83.88 -67.35
CA ARG A 577 -92.50 -84.21 -68.72
C ARG A 577 -92.05 -85.60 -69.14
N LEU A 578 -90.79 -85.96 -68.89
CA LEU A 578 -90.26 -87.30 -69.16
C LEU A 578 -90.91 -88.36 -68.27
N ALA A 579 -91.17 -88.08 -67.00
CA ALA A 579 -91.86 -88.98 -66.08
C ALA A 579 -93.31 -89.18 -66.50
N HIS A 580 -94.02 -88.14 -66.95
CA HIS A 580 -95.38 -88.25 -67.48
C HIS A 580 -95.41 -88.95 -68.85
N GLU A 581 -94.41 -88.74 -69.71
CA GLU A 581 -94.19 -89.56 -70.89
C GLU A 581 -93.94 -91.04 -70.53
N PHE A 582 -93.13 -91.32 -69.51
CA PHE A 582 -92.87 -92.68 -69.03
C PHE A 582 -94.08 -93.29 -68.35
N GLU A 583 -94.88 -92.52 -67.64
CA GLU A 583 -96.14 -92.94 -67.00
C GLU A 583 -97.21 -93.22 -68.05
N MET A 584 -97.30 -92.40 -69.10
CA MET A 584 -98.12 -92.69 -70.29
C MET A 584 -97.62 -93.92 -71.05
N LYS A 585 -96.30 -94.13 -71.16
CA LYS A 585 -95.73 -95.38 -71.70
C LYS A 585 -96.03 -96.57 -70.78
N LEU A 586 -96.06 -96.40 -69.46
CA LEU A 586 -96.36 -97.44 -68.46
C LEU A 586 -97.85 -97.79 -68.42
N LEU A 587 -98.73 -96.81 -68.61
CA LEU A 587 -100.18 -96.98 -68.74
C LEU A 587 -100.52 -97.68 -70.07
N ASN A 588 -99.89 -97.27 -71.18
CA ASN A 588 -100.02 -97.95 -72.47
C ASN A 588 -99.40 -99.37 -72.47
N GLN A 589 -98.38 -99.65 -71.67
CA GLN A 589 -97.80 -101.00 -71.52
C GLN A 589 -98.66 -101.97 -70.70
N LYS A 590 -99.58 -101.49 -69.85
CA LYS A 590 -100.36 -102.36 -68.93
C LYS A 590 -101.59 -103.02 -69.57
N SER A 591 -101.86 -102.79 -70.85
CA SER A 591 -103.06 -103.29 -71.54
C SER A 591 -102.81 -104.04 -72.86
N ALA A 592 -101.60 -104.57 -73.08
CA ALA A 592 -101.31 -105.51 -74.17
C ALA A 592 -100.40 -106.64 -73.66
N GLN A 593 -100.86 -107.89 -73.75
CA GLN A 593 -100.17 -109.08 -73.23
C GLN A 593 -100.01 -110.16 -74.32
N GLN A 594 -98.98 -111.01 -74.15
CA GLN A 594 -98.87 -112.38 -74.66
C GLN A 594 -98.88 -112.62 -76.20
N ALA A 595 -97.68 -112.73 -76.78
CA ALA A 595 -97.30 -113.78 -77.73
C ALA A 595 -95.76 -113.98 -77.67
N GLU A 596 -95.24 -115.16 -78.02
CA GLU A 596 -93.83 -115.54 -77.82
C GLU A 596 -93.04 -115.74 -79.13
N GLN A 597 -91.70 -115.66 -78.97
CA GLN A 597 -90.64 -116.27 -79.79
C GLN A 597 -90.16 -115.63 -81.11
N GLU A 598 -88.93 -116.02 -81.45
CA GLU A 598 -88.09 -115.69 -82.62
C GLU A 598 -87.57 -114.24 -82.76
N ALA A 599 -86.31 -114.05 -82.31
CA ALA A 599 -85.35 -113.12 -82.91
C ALA A 599 -84.63 -113.83 -84.07
N PRO A 600 -84.19 -113.16 -85.17
CA PRO A 600 -83.44 -111.89 -85.12
C PRO A 600 -83.88 -110.83 -86.15
N ASP A 601 -82.95 -109.94 -86.53
CA ASP A 601 -83.00 -108.95 -87.62
C ASP A 601 -83.95 -107.74 -87.45
N ASN A 602 -83.49 -106.88 -86.54
CA ASN A 602 -83.84 -105.47 -86.25
C ASN A 602 -83.72 -104.51 -87.46
N SER A 603 -84.33 -104.87 -88.58
CA SER A 603 -84.35 -104.11 -89.84
C SER A 603 -85.71 -104.24 -90.54
N ARG A 604 -86.31 -105.44 -90.54
CA ARG A 604 -87.60 -105.70 -91.21
C ARG A 604 -88.82 -105.25 -90.41
N PHE A 605 -88.73 -105.26 -89.07
CA PHE A 605 -89.81 -104.83 -88.17
C PHE A 605 -90.28 -103.38 -88.43
N LYS A 606 -89.36 -102.45 -88.75
CA LYS A 606 -89.71 -101.05 -89.03
C LYS A 606 -90.64 -100.84 -90.22
N MET A 607 -90.68 -101.77 -91.18
CA MET A 607 -91.68 -101.73 -92.26
C MET A 607 -93.03 -102.26 -91.81
N LEU A 608 -93.06 -103.31 -90.98
CA LEU A 608 -94.31 -103.84 -90.41
C LEU A 608 -94.93 -102.86 -89.41
N GLU A 609 -94.13 -102.12 -88.62
CA GLU A 609 -94.60 -101.03 -87.78
C GLU A 609 -95.31 -99.94 -88.61
N SER A 610 -94.69 -99.44 -89.69
CA SER A 610 -95.31 -98.39 -90.52
C SER A 610 -96.57 -98.87 -91.27
N GLU A 611 -96.63 -100.16 -91.62
CA GLU A 611 -97.81 -100.77 -92.23
C GLU A 611 -98.94 -100.96 -91.19
N LEU A 612 -98.61 -101.33 -89.94
CA LEU A 612 -99.52 -101.34 -88.78
C LEU A 612 -100.03 -99.94 -88.43
N GLU A 613 -99.17 -98.93 -88.40
CA GLU A 613 -99.58 -97.52 -88.24
C GLU A 613 -100.58 -97.11 -89.32
N SER A 614 -100.33 -97.48 -90.59
CA SER A 614 -101.24 -97.19 -91.70
C SER A 614 -102.62 -97.86 -91.54
N SER A 615 -102.65 -99.02 -90.89
CA SER A 615 -103.87 -99.79 -90.60
C SER A 615 -104.62 -99.22 -89.40
N LEU A 616 -103.90 -98.88 -88.32
CA LEU A 616 -104.41 -98.16 -87.16
C LEU A 616 -105.03 -96.82 -87.57
N LYS A 617 -104.40 -96.05 -88.47
CA LYS A 617 -104.94 -94.78 -88.98
C LYS A 617 -106.29 -94.96 -89.69
N LYS A 618 -106.45 -96.02 -90.48
CA LYS A 618 -107.73 -96.37 -91.13
C LYS A 618 -108.79 -96.81 -90.11
N SER A 619 -108.40 -97.54 -89.07
CA SER A 619 -109.27 -97.92 -87.95
C SER A 619 -109.72 -96.69 -87.13
N LEU A 620 -108.82 -95.73 -86.93
CA LEU A 620 -109.11 -94.43 -86.30
C LEU A 620 -110.08 -93.61 -87.14
N GLN A 621 -109.89 -93.50 -88.46
CA GLN A 621 -110.86 -92.83 -89.35
C GLN A 621 -112.26 -93.47 -89.23
N ILE A 622 -112.37 -94.80 -89.24
CA ILE A 622 -113.65 -95.51 -89.08
C ILE A 622 -114.27 -95.30 -87.67
N LYS A 623 -113.46 -94.98 -86.66
CA LYS A 623 -113.93 -94.57 -85.33
C LYS A 623 -114.39 -93.11 -85.32
N GLU A 624 -113.65 -92.21 -85.95
CA GLU A 624 -113.99 -90.78 -86.11
C GLU A 624 -115.28 -90.61 -86.91
N ASP A 625 -115.43 -91.30 -88.05
CA ASP A 625 -116.66 -91.33 -88.86
C ASP A 625 -117.87 -91.83 -88.04
N LYS A 626 -117.65 -92.76 -87.10
CA LYS A 626 -118.66 -93.23 -86.15
C LYS A 626 -118.94 -92.25 -85.02
N MET A 627 -117.96 -91.47 -84.57
CA MET A 627 -118.20 -90.37 -83.61
C MET A 627 -118.99 -89.25 -84.29
N ALA A 628 -118.60 -88.81 -85.49
CA ALA A 628 -119.33 -87.83 -86.28
C ALA A 628 -120.79 -88.27 -86.56
N ALA A 629 -121.03 -89.55 -86.83
CA ALA A 629 -122.39 -90.09 -86.98
C ALA A 629 -123.21 -90.10 -85.67
N LEU A 630 -122.56 -90.23 -84.51
CA LEU A 630 -123.20 -90.13 -83.20
C LEU A 630 -123.42 -88.67 -82.78
N GLU A 631 -122.49 -87.78 -83.10
CA GLU A 631 -122.57 -86.33 -82.89
C GLU A 631 -123.66 -85.70 -83.77
N ALA A 632 -123.81 -86.12 -85.03
CA ALA A 632 -124.94 -85.75 -85.88
C ALA A 632 -126.28 -86.13 -85.22
N ARG A 633 -126.37 -87.34 -84.68
CA ARG A 633 -127.57 -87.81 -83.93
C ARG A 633 -127.81 -87.05 -82.62
N LEU A 634 -126.74 -86.64 -81.94
CA LEU A 634 -126.82 -85.78 -80.75
C LEU A 634 -127.28 -84.37 -81.13
N GLN A 635 -126.86 -83.85 -82.29
CA GLN A 635 -127.27 -82.54 -82.81
C GLN A 635 -128.71 -82.56 -83.33
N GLU A 636 -129.19 -83.66 -83.95
CA GLU A 636 -130.60 -83.88 -84.25
C GLU A 636 -131.45 -83.89 -82.97
N SER A 637 -131.00 -84.60 -81.93
CA SER A 637 -131.64 -84.60 -80.61
C SER A 637 -131.64 -83.21 -79.96
N SER A 638 -130.54 -82.47 -80.08
CA SER A 638 -130.40 -81.08 -79.62
C SER A 638 -131.40 -80.15 -80.33
N ASN A 639 -131.48 -80.22 -81.65
CA ASN A 639 -132.41 -79.46 -82.48
C ASN A 639 -133.88 -79.79 -82.13
N LEU A 640 -134.21 -81.06 -81.92
CA LEU A 640 -135.54 -81.50 -81.48
C LEU A 640 -135.88 -80.96 -80.07
N ASN A 641 -134.91 -80.95 -79.15
CA ASN A 641 -135.05 -80.32 -77.84
C ASN A 641 -135.24 -78.80 -77.95
N GLN A 642 -134.62 -78.17 -78.96
CA GLN A 642 -134.74 -76.73 -79.23
C GLN A 642 -136.11 -76.40 -79.87
N GLN A 643 -136.66 -77.26 -80.74
CA GLN A 643 -138.03 -77.17 -81.22
C GLN A 643 -139.04 -77.31 -80.07
N LEU A 644 -138.92 -78.33 -79.22
CA LEU A 644 -139.79 -78.50 -78.04
C LEU A 644 -139.74 -77.28 -77.10
N ARG A 645 -138.60 -76.60 -76.98
CA ARG A 645 -138.45 -75.33 -76.22
C ARG A 645 -139.03 -74.11 -76.95
N GLN A 646 -139.10 -74.13 -78.28
CA GLN A 646 -139.80 -73.10 -79.07
C GLN A 646 -141.32 -73.31 -79.00
N GLU A 647 -141.80 -74.56 -79.03
CA GLU A 647 -143.21 -74.91 -78.80
C GLU A 647 -143.65 -74.55 -77.38
N LEU A 648 -142.82 -74.79 -76.36
CA LEU A 648 -143.08 -74.32 -74.99
C LEU A 648 -143.13 -72.78 -74.89
N LYS A 649 -142.58 -72.05 -75.87
CA LYS A 649 -142.61 -70.58 -75.94
C LYS A 649 -143.80 -70.05 -76.74
N THR A 650 -144.23 -70.74 -77.80
CA THR A 650 -145.50 -70.40 -78.50
C THR A 650 -146.72 -70.75 -77.67
N VAL A 651 -146.69 -71.84 -76.87
CA VAL A 651 -147.75 -72.16 -75.91
C VAL A 651 -147.92 -71.06 -74.86
N LYS A 652 -146.82 -70.47 -74.36
CA LYS A 652 -146.90 -69.30 -73.45
C LYS A 652 -147.52 -68.06 -74.12
N LEU A 653 -147.14 -67.76 -75.35
CA LEU A 653 -147.77 -66.66 -76.11
C LEU A 653 -149.27 -66.93 -76.39
N SER A 654 -149.69 -68.18 -76.54
CA SER A 654 -151.11 -68.53 -76.66
C SER A 654 -151.90 -68.46 -75.33
N TYR A 655 -151.22 -68.53 -74.19
CA TYR A 655 -151.81 -68.30 -72.87
C TYR A 655 -152.04 -66.80 -72.62
N GLU A 656 -151.04 -65.96 -72.95
CA GLU A 656 -151.16 -64.50 -72.93
C GLU A 656 -152.26 -64.00 -73.89
N ALA A 657 -152.45 -64.66 -75.04
CA ALA A 657 -153.55 -64.37 -75.98
C ALA A 657 -154.96 -64.76 -75.46
N LEU A 658 -155.06 -65.63 -74.45
CA LEU A 658 -156.33 -65.94 -73.77
C LEU A 658 -156.65 -64.94 -72.65
N GLN A 659 -155.65 -64.22 -72.14
CA GLN A 659 -155.80 -63.29 -71.01
C GLN A 659 -156.35 -61.90 -71.40
N GLN A 660 -156.48 -61.59 -72.69
CA GLN A 660 -157.01 -60.30 -73.20
C GLN A 660 -158.42 -60.36 -73.80
N ARG A 661 -159.19 -61.45 -73.59
CA ARG A 661 -160.51 -61.62 -74.24
C ARG A 661 -161.67 -62.17 -73.42
N GLN A 662 -161.51 -62.39 -72.11
CA GLN A 662 -162.64 -62.85 -71.30
C GLN A 662 -162.62 -62.36 -69.84
N GLU A 663 -162.33 -61.08 -69.63
CA GLU A 663 -162.60 -60.42 -68.33
C GLU A 663 -163.09 -58.97 -68.53
N GLU A 664 -164.09 -58.80 -69.42
CA GLU A 664 -165.03 -57.69 -69.27
C GLU A 664 -165.88 -57.96 -68.01
N GLU A 665 -165.48 -57.29 -66.92
CA GLU A 665 -166.25 -56.83 -65.77
C GLU A 665 -167.60 -57.50 -65.45
N LEU A 666 -167.75 -58.03 -64.22
CA LEU A 666 -168.55 -57.35 -63.18
C LEU A 666 -168.53 -58.07 -61.80
N THR A 667 -167.79 -57.47 -60.87
CA THR A 667 -168.15 -57.29 -59.43
C THR A 667 -168.39 -58.47 -58.46
N ALA A 668 -167.53 -58.55 -57.44
CA ALA A 668 -167.83 -58.42 -55.99
C ALA A 668 -167.69 -59.60 -54.98
N SER A 669 -166.95 -59.29 -53.90
CA SER A 669 -167.18 -59.62 -52.47
C SER A 669 -167.20 -61.07 -51.92
N SER A 670 -166.10 -61.44 -51.25
CA SER A 670 -166.07 -61.90 -49.83
C SER A 670 -166.77 -63.26 -49.49
N PRO A 671 -166.92 -63.75 -48.22
CA PRO A 671 -166.42 -65.11 -47.90
C PRO A 671 -167.36 -66.12 -47.18
N THR A 672 -167.06 -67.42 -47.36
CA THR A 672 -167.48 -68.59 -46.51
C THR A 672 -168.99 -69.01 -46.55
N PRO A 673 -169.51 -70.00 -45.75
CA PRO A 673 -169.63 -71.45 -46.09
C PRO A 673 -171.09 -71.99 -45.88
N PRO A 674 -171.46 -73.29 -45.61
CA PRO A 674 -170.74 -74.59 -45.55
C PRO A 674 -171.49 -75.87 -46.08
N ARG A 675 -170.85 -77.06 -45.97
CA ARG A 675 -171.34 -78.46 -45.64
C ARG A 675 -172.60 -79.13 -46.32
N GLU A 676 -172.39 -80.40 -46.72
CA GLU A 676 -173.24 -81.63 -46.51
C GLU A 676 -174.30 -82.23 -47.50
N THR A 677 -174.14 -83.55 -47.76
CA THR A 677 -175.12 -84.64 -48.11
C THR A 677 -176.02 -84.67 -49.38
N GLY A 678 -176.07 -85.83 -50.07
CA GLY A 678 -177.30 -86.27 -50.78
C GLY A 678 -177.26 -87.39 -51.86
N ARG A 679 -177.60 -88.64 -51.47
CA ARG A 679 -178.59 -89.56 -52.14
C ARG A 679 -178.45 -90.03 -53.62
N VAL A 680 -177.99 -91.28 -53.80
CA VAL A 680 -178.66 -92.46 -54.46
C VAL A 680 -179.05 -92.49 -55.97
N MET A 681 -178.96 -93.72 -56.54
CA MET A 681 -179.43 -94.24 -57.85
C MET A 681 -178.56 -93.99 -59.11
N SER A 682 -178.57 -94.84 -60.16
CA SER A 682 -178.48 -96.32 -60.26
C SER A 682 -178.73 -96.77 -61.71
N GLU A 683 -177.67 -96.95 -62.49
CA GLU A 683 -177.66 -97.74 -63.73
C GLU A 683 -176.33 -98.53 -63.74
N TRP A 684 -176.23 -99.79 -64.18
CA TRP A 684 -177.21 -100.67 -64.84
C TRP A 684 -177.03 -102.13 -64.37
N LEU A 685 -178.09 -102.93 -64.53
CA LEU A 685 -178.29 -104.28 -64.00
C LEU A 685 -177.20 -105.30 -64.37
N ARG A 686 -176.95 -106.26 -63.45
CA ARG A 686 -176.88 -107.68 -63.84
C ARG A 686 -177.20 -108.65 -62.70
N GLU A 687 -178.49 -108.79 -62.35
CA GLU A 687 -179.06 -110.05 -61.82
C GLU A 687 -180.60 -109.97 -61.72
N SER A 688 -181.31 -110.61 -62.66
CA SER A 688 -182.68 -111.14 -62.47
C SER A 688 -183.07 -111.98 -63.68
N GLN A 689 -182.99 -113.32 -63.56
CA GLN A 689 -183.52 -114.24 -64.55
C GLN A 689 -184.95 -114.68 -64.18
N GLU A 690 -185.75 -114.97 -65.22
CA GLU A 690 -186.87 -115.92 -65.18
C GLU A 690 -187.95 -115.68 -64.11
N ALA A 691 -188.71 -114.62 -64.39
CA ALA A 691 -189.92 -114.19 -63.72
C ALA A 691 -191.02 -115.25 -63.51
N THR A 692 -191.88 -114.98 -62.51
CA THR A 692 -193.30 -115.39 -62.45
C THR A 692 -193.64 -116.89 -62.53
N LYS A 693 -193.37 -117.63 -61.45
CA LYS A 693 -194.09 -118.84 -60.98
C LYS A 693 -193.56 -119.21 -59.58
N GLU A 694 -194.34 -119.47 -58.53
CA GLU A 694 -195.80 -119.52 -58.35
C GLU A 694 -196.18 -118.81 -57.04
N LEU A 695 -197.17 -117.90 -57.07
CA LEU A 695 -197.54 -117.06 -55.91
C LEU A 695 -198.66 -117.66 -55.04
N LEU A 696 -199.01 -118.94 -55.26
CA LEU A 696 -200.21 -119.58 -54.69
C LEU A 696 -199.94 -120.74 -53.71
N LYS A 697 -198.87 -120.63 -52.91
CA LYS A 697 -198.73 -121.40 -51.64
C LYS A 697 -198.87 -120.52 -50.38
N LEU A 698 -199.45 -119.33 -50.53
CA LEU A 698 -199.82 -118.44 -49.42
C LEU A 698 -201.09 -118.93 -48.70
N LYS A 699 -201.01 -120.11 -48.05
CA LYS A 699 -202.02 -120.53 -47.07
C LYS A 699 -201.45 -121.27 -45.85
N ASP A 700 -200.38 -122.04 -46.03
CA ASP A 700 -199.72 -122.74 -44.92
C ASP A 700 -198.81 -121.82 -44.08
N ARG A 701 -198.57 -120.59 -44.57
CA ARG A 701 -197.56 -119.64 -44.07
C ARG A 701 -197.89 -118.97 -42.73
N LEU A 702 -199.14 -119.02 -42.27
CA LEU A 702 -199.58 -118.19 -41.11
C LEU A 702 -199.05 -118.69 -39.76
N ILE A 703 -198.85 -120.00 -39.59
CA ILE A 703 -198.46 -120.62 -38.31
C ILE A 703 -196.94 -120.44 -38.00
N GLU A 704 -196.15 -120.01 -38.98
CA GLU A 704 -194.69 -119.86 -38.87
C GLU A 704 -194.25 -118.41 -38.54
N VAL A 705 -195.12 -117.43 -38.79
CA VAL A 705 -194.83 -115.99 -38.57
C VAL A 705 -194.75 -115.63 -37.08
N GLU A 706 -195.57 -116.25 -36.23
CA GLU A 706 -195.61 -115.90 -34.80
C GLU A 706 -194.40 -116.42 -34.01
N ARG A 707 -193.71 -117.46 -34.49
CA ARG A 707 -192.47 -117.98 -33.87
C ARG A 707 -191.21 -117.24 -34.31
N THR A 708 -191.20 -116.68 -35.52
CA THR A 708 -190.02 -116.01 -36.09
C THR A 708 -189.82 -114.58 -35.56
N ASN A 709 -190.85 -113.97 -34.95
CA ASN A 709 -190.75 -112.63 -34.38
C ASN A 709 -189.91 -112.59 -33.07
N ALA A 710 -189.91 -113.67 -32.29
CA ALA A 710 -189.23 -113.71 -30.98
C ALA A 710 -187.70 -113.88 -31.06
N THR A 711 -187.16 -114.42 -32.15
CA THR A 711 -185.71 -114.66 -32.31
C THR A 711 -184.95 -113.41 -32.75
N LEU A 712 -185.56 -112.55 -33.57
CA LEU A 712 -184.91 -111.38 -34.17
C LEU A 712 -184.58 -110.27 -33.15
N GLU A 713 -185.33 -110.16 -32.05
CA GLU A 713 -185.02 -109.18 -30.99
C GLU A 713 -183.76 -109.54 -30.18
N ALA A 714 -183.39 -110.82 -30.11
CA ALA A 714 -182.17 -111.26 -29.42
C ALA A 714 -180.91 -110.90 -30.21
N GLU A 715 -180.91 -111.14 -31.53
CA GLU A 715 -179.77 -110.83 -32.41
C GLU A 715 -179.44 -109.33 -32.44
N ARG A 716 -180.47 -108.47 -32.37
CA ARG A 716 -180.30 -107.01 -32.31
C ARG A 716 -179.49 -106.54 -31.10
N GLN A 717 -179.63 -107.22 -29.94
CA GLN A 717 -178.90 -106.86 -28.72
C GLN A 717 -177.43 -107.31 -28.79
N ALA A 718 -177.13 -108.45 -29.42
CA ALA A 718 -175.77 -108.97 -29.56
C ALA A 718 -174.88 -108.06 -30.41
N MET A 719 -175.38 -107.59 -31.56
CA MET A 719 -174.63 -106.68 -32.45
C MET A 719 -174.30 -105.34 -31.77
N GLN A 720 -175.20 -104.85 -30.91
CA GLN A 720 -175.01 -103.58 -30.20
C GLN A 720 -173.94 -103.63 -29.10
N ALA A 721 -173.56 -104.83 -28.63
CA ALA A 721 -172.44 -105.02 -27.71
C ALA A 721 -171.08 -104.99 -28.43
N GLN A 722 -170.98 -105.55 -29.64
CA GLN A 722 -169.73 -105.62 -30.40
C GLN A 722 -169.20 -104.23 -30.79
N LEU A 723 -170.09 -103.31 -31.18
CA LEU A 723 -169.72 -101.92 -31.51
C LEU A 723 -168.96 -101.23 -30.36
N LYS A 724 -169.50 -101.29 -29.14
CA LYS A 724 -168.88 -100.66 -27.96
C LYS A 724 -167.49 -101.19 -27.64
N GLN A 725 -167.24 -102.47 -27.95
CA GLN A 725 -165.92 -103.06 -27.71
C GLN A 725 -164.90 -102.53 -28.74
N LEU A 726 -165.28 -102.33 -30.00
CA LEU A 726 -164.43 -101.71 -31.01
C LEU A 726 -164.15 -100.22 -30.71
N GLU A 727 -165.15 -99.49 -30.22
CA GLU A 727 -164.98 -98.10 -29.74
C GLU A 727 -163.90 -98.04 -28.64
N SER A 728 -164.00 -98.89 -27.60
CA SER A 728 -163.02 -98.93 -26.51
C SER A 728 -161.60 -99.32 -26.96
N GLN A 729 -161.48 -100.13 -28.01
CA GLN A 729 -160.19 -100.46 -28.62
C GLN A 729 -159.59 -99.27 -29.37
N SER A 730 -160.41 -98.53 -30.14
CA SER A 730 -159.97 -97.31 -30.84
C SER A 730 -159.45 -96.26 -29.86
N ASP A 731 -160.18 -95.99 -28.76
CA ASP A 731 -159.76 -95.02 -27.74
C ASP A 731 -158.43 -95.42 -27.08
N SER A 732 -158.22 -96.71 -26.79
CA SER A 732 -156.97 -97.19 -26.21
C SER A 732 -155.75 -97.01 -27.14
N GLN A 733 -155.93 -97.25 -28.45
CA GLN A 733 -154.88 -97.01 -29.45
C GLN A 733 -154.60 -95.51 -29.60
N GLN A 734 -155.64 -94.68 -29.61
CA GLN A 734 -155.50 -93.22 -29.69
C GLN A 734 -154.75 -92.64 -28.48
N ALA A 735 -155.02 -93.13 -27.28
CA ALA A 735 -154.28 -92.78 -26.07
C ALA A 735 -152.80 -93.18 -26.16
N GLN A 736 -152.48 -94.34 -26.72
CA GLN A 736 -151.11 -94.82 -26.90
C GLN A 736 -150.34 -94.00 -27.94
N ILE A 737 -150.98 -93.58 -29.03
CA ILE A 737 -150.41 -92.65 -30.02
C ILE A 737 -150.07 -91.31 -29.37
N LEU A 738 -150.97 -90.74 -28.57
CA LEU A 738 -150.74 -89.47 -27.85
C LEU A 738 -149.60 -89.58 -26.81
N ALA A 739 -149.43 -90.74 -26.17
CA ALA A 739 -148.30 -90.99 -25.28
C ALA A 739 -146.96 -91.01 -26.04
N LEU A 740 -146.90 -91.70 -27.18
CA LEU A 740 -145.71 -91.75 -28.05
C LEU A 740 -145.38 -90.39 -28.65
N GLN A 741 -146.37 -89.59 -29.04
CA GLN A 741 -146.16 -88.21 -29.52
C GLN A 741 -145.56 -87.32 -28.43
N ARG A 742 -146.01 -87.43 -27.18
CA ARG A 742 -145.41 -86.71 -26.04
C ARG A 742 -143.98 -87.16 -25.75
N GLN A 743 -143.69 -88.45 -25.88
CA GLN A 743 -142.33 -88.98 -25.70
C GLN A 743 -141.40 -88.55 -26.85
N ALA A 744 -141.89 -88.47 -28.08
CA ALA A 744 -141.14 -87.92 -29.21
C ALA A 744 -140.85 -86.42 -29.01
N ALA A 745 -141.84 -85.64 -28.56
CA ALA A 745 -141.67 -84.23 -28.25
C ALA A 745 -140.63 -84.00 -27.14
N SER A 746 -140.70 -84.72 -26.02
CA SER A 746 -139.72 -84.55 -24.93
C SER A 746 -138.32 -85.04 -25.31
N LEU A 747 -138.18 -86.07 -26.16
CA LEU A 747 -136.88 -86.45 -26.73
C LEU A 747 -136.33 -85.39 -27.70
N GLN A 748 -137.20 -84.72 -28.46
CA GLN A 748 -136.81 -83.60 -29.33
C GLN A 748 -136.36 -82.38 -28.51
N GLU A 749 -137.10 -82.01 -27.45
CA GLU A 749 -136.71 -80.96 -26.49
C GLU A 749 -135.34 -81.27 -25.86
N ASN A 750 -135.15 -82.48 -25.33
CA ASN A 750 -133.86 -82.91 -24.77
C ASN A 750 -132.72 -82.86 -25.79
N ASN A 751 -132.97 -83.21 -27.05
CA ASN A 751 -131.96 -83.11 -28.11
C ASN A 751 -131.60 -81.64 -28.39
N THR A 752 -132.58 -80.74 -28.48
CA THR A 752 -132.30 -79.29 -28.63
C THR A 752 -131.55 -78.70 -27.43
N ALA A 753 -131.88 -79.13 -26.20
CA ALA A 753 -131.17 -78.71 -25.00
C ALA A 753 -129.69 -79.17 -25.02
N LEU A 754 -129.42 -80.42 -25.39
CA LEU A 754 -128.06 -80.93 -25.57
C LEU A 754 -127.30 -80.22 -26.69
N GLN A 755 -127.96 -79.87 -27.80
CA GLN A 755 -127.35 -79.07 -28.88
C GLN A 755 -126.97 -77.67 -28.39
N THR A 756 -127.85 -76.97 -27.67
CA THR A 756 -127.53 -75.64 -27.12
C THR A 756 -126.41 -75.69 -26.06
N HIS A 757 -126.39 -76.70 -25.19
CA HIS A 757 -125.31 -76.85 -24.22
C HIS A 757 -123.96 -77.16 -24.89
N ASN A 758 -123.95 -78.01 -25.92
CA ASN A 758 -122.74 -78.28 -26.72
C ASN A 758 -122.25 -77.04 -27.48
N ALA A 759 -123.18 -76.22 -28.02
CA ALA A 759 -122.83 -74.93 -28.62
C ALA A 759 -122.22 -73.96 -27.60
N ASN A 760 -122.77 -73.88 -26.38
CA ASN A 760 -122.20 -73.06 -25.31
C ASN A 760 -120.81 -73.53 -24.89
N LEU A 761 -120.60 -74.84 -24.69
CA LEU A 761 -119.29 -75.42 -24.38
C LEU A 761 -118.27 -75.18 -25.51
N GLN A 762 -118.69 -75.19 -26.76
CA GLN A 762 -117.84 -74.86 -27.91
C GLN A 762 -117.44 -73.37 -27.91
N VAL A 763 -118.35 -72.46 -27.53
CA VAL A 763 -118.05 -71.04 -27.33
C VAL A 763 -117.08 -70.85 -26.15
N GLU A 764 -117.37 -71.42 -24.98
CA GLU A 764 -116.50 -71.36 -23.79
C GLU A 764 -115.09 -71.85 -24.12
N LYS A 765 -114.97 -73.02 -24.76
CA LYS A 765 -113.70 -73.58 -25.25
C LYS A 765 -112.97 -72.63 -26.21
N SER A 766 -113.70 -71.93 -27.10
CA SER A 766 -113.09 -70.94 -28.00
C SER A 766 -112.58 -69.70 -27.24
N THR A 767 -113.30 -69.25 -26.21
CA THR A 767 -112.90 -68.10 -25.37
C THR A 767 -111.74 -68.44 -24.43
N LEU A 768 -111.71 -69.64 -23.86
CA LEU A 768 -110.59 -70.12 -23.05
C LEU A 768 -109.34 -70.33 -23.91
N ASN A 769 -109.49 -70.81 -25.16
CA ASN A 769 -108.39 -70.89 -26.11
C ASN A 769 -107.84 -69.50 -26.50
N SER A 770 -108.69 -68.49 -26.72
CA SER A 770 -108.22 -67.14 -27.05
C SER A 770 -107.60 -66.42 -25.85
N GLN A 771 -108.12 -66.63 -24.63
CA GLN A 771 -107.50 -66.17 -23.39
C GLN A 771 -106.14 -66.84 -23.15
N SER A 772 -106.05 -68.16 -23.34
CA SER A 772 -104.80 -68.92 -23.24
C SER A 772 -103.77 -68.43 -24.27
N ALA A 773 -104.16 -68.23 -25.53
CA ALA A 773 -103.30 -67.66 -26.56
C ALA A 773 -102.84 -66.23 -26.21
N SER A 774 -103.72 -65.40 -25.63
CA SER A 774 -103.38 -64.05 -25.19
C SER A 774 -102.39 -64.04 -24.02
N LEU A 775 -102.58 -64.92 -23.03
CA LEU A 775 -101.64 -65.09 -21.90
C LEU A 775 -100.29 -65.67 -22.35
N MET A 776 -100.29 -66.59 -23.31
CA MET A 776 -99.05 -67.10 -23.93
C MET A 776 -98.31 -66.00 -24.70
N ALA A 777 -99.03 -65.13 -25.43
CA ALA A 777 -98.43 -63.98 -26.11
C ALA A 777 -97.87 -62.95 -25.11
N GLN A 778 -98.57 -62.68 -24.01
CA GLN A 778 -98.08 -61.80 -22.93
C GLN A 778 -96.85 -62.39 -22.23
N ASN A 779 -96.84 -63.69 -21.92
CA ASN A 779 -95.65 -64.35 -21.36
C ASN A 779 -94.47 -64.32 -22.32
N ALA A 780 -94.67 -64.57 -23.62
CA ALA A 780 -93.61 -64.46 -24.62
C ALA A 780 -93.06 -63.03 -24.73
N GLN A 781 -93.93 -62.02 -24.69
CA GLN A 781 -93.54 -60.61 -24.69
C GLN A 781 -92.77 -60.22 -23.42
N LEU A 782 -93.20 -60.67 -22.24
CA LEU A 782 -92.50 -60.44 -20.98
C LEU A 782 -91.14 -61.16 -20.94
N GLN A 783 -91.06 -62.38 -21.47
CA GLN A 783 -89.81 -63.14 -21.57
C GLN A 783 -88.82 -62.50 -22.55
N GLN A 784 -89.32 -61.89 -23.64
CA GLN A 784 -88.50 -61.10 -24.57
C GLN A 784 -88.07 -59.75 -23.96
N GLN A 785 -88.91 -59.09 -23.17
CA GLN A 785 -88.53 -57.89 -22.42
C GLN A 785 -87.47 -58.22 -21.35
N GLN A 786 -87.64 -59.31 -20.61
CA GLN A 786 -86.67 -59.78 -19.63
C GLN A 786 -85.30 -60.03 -20.29
N SER A 787 -85.24 -60.82 -21.36
CA SER A 787 -83.97 -61.11 -22.05
C SER A 787 -83.34 -59.86 -22.70
N GLY A 788 -84.16 -58.89 -23.14
CA GLY A 788 -83.70 -57.56 -23.51
C GLY A 788 -83.00 -56.83 -22.36
N THR A 789 -83.68 -56.68 -21.21
CA THR A 789 -83.12 -56.00 -20.04
C THR A 789 -81.92 -56.74 -19.42
N GLU A 790 -81.86 -58.07 -19.51
CA GLU A 790 -80.70 -58.87 -19.12
C GLU A 790 -79.51 -58.62 -20.06
N SER A 791 -79.76 -58.53 -21.38
CA SER A 791 -78.73 -58.18 -22.37
C SER A 791 -78.21 -56.75 -22.20
N GLU A 792 -79.09 -55.79 -21.91
CA GLU A 792 -78.73 -54.40 -21.59
C GLU A 792 -77.90 -54.31 -20.30
N ARG A 793 -78.32 -55.03 -19.23
CA ARG A 793 -77.56 -55.15 -17.98
C ARG A 793 -76.17 -55.73 -18.23
N ASP A 794 -76.06 -56.77 -19.06
CA ASP A 794 -74.80 -57.44 -19.36
C ASP A 794 -73.92 -56.63 -20.33
N GLY A 795 -74.53 -55.70 -21.09
CA GLY A 795 -73.84 -54.59 -21.76
C GLY A 795 -73.20 -53.64 -20.77
N ALA A 796 -74.02 -53.00 -19.93
CA ALA A 796 -73.55 -52.05 -18.90
C ALA A 796 -72.57 -52.67 -17.90
N MET A 797 -72.66 -53.98 -17.63
CA MET A 797 -71.69 -54.71 -16.82
C MET A 797 -70.32 -54.79 -17.51
N ARG A 798 -70.26 -55.16 -18.79
CA ARG A 798 -69.02 -55.21 -19.58
C ARG A 798 -68.41 -53.83 -19.74
N GLU A 799 -69.20 -52.82 -20.11
CA GLU A 799 -68.75 -51.42 -20.21
C GLU A 799 -68.13 -50.94 -18.88
N ARG A 800 -68.75 -51.27 -17.74
CA ARG A 800 -68.22 -50.95 -16.41
C ARG A 800 -66.94 -51.72 -16.05
N GLU A 801 -66.73 -52.92 -16.59
CA GLU A 801 -65.52 -53.71 -16.39
C GLU A 801 -64.38 -53.27 -17.32
N GLU A 802 -64.70 -52.88 -18.56
CA GLU A 802 -63.79 -52.22 -19.51
C GLU A 802 -63.32 -50.86 -18.96
N LEU A 803 -64.24 -50.01 -18.48
CA LEU A 803 -63.93 -48.74 -17.82
C LEU A 803 -63.09 -48.93 -16.55
N ARG A 804 -63.32 -50.00 -15.76
CA ARG A 804 -62.46 -50.36 -14.63
C ARG A 804 -61.06 -50.74 -15.11
N GLY A 805 -60.95 -51.57 -16.15
CA GLY A 805 -59.66 -51.97 -16.73
C GLY A 805 -58.85 -50.76 -17.24
N ILE A 806 -59.51 -49.82 -17.91
CA ILE A 806 -58.93 -48.54 -18.34
C ILE A 806 -58.48 -47.71 -17.13
N HIS A 807 -59.30 -47.60 -16.08
CA HIS A 807 -58.95 -46.86 -14.87
C HIS A 807 -57.76 -47.48 -14.12
N GLU A 808 -57.73 -48.80 -13.96
CA GLU A 808 -56.58 -49.50 -13.36
C GLU A 808 -55.31 -49.37 -14.22
N GLN A 809 -55.44 -49.36 -15.55
CA GLN A 809 -54.29 -49.13 -16.42
C GLN A 809 -53.77 -47.69 -16.30
N LEU A 810 -54.67 -46.70 -16.26
CA LEU A 810 -54.33 -45.29 -16.03
C LEU A 810 -53.65 -45.08 -14.67
N LEU A 811 -54.09 -45.79 -13.62
CA LEU A 811 -53.43 -45.78 -12.31
C LEU A 811 -52.00 -46.34 -12.40
N ARG A 812 -51.80 -47.51 -13.05
CA ARG A 812 -50.46 -48.09 -13.26
C ARG A 812 -49.54 -47.19 -14.08
N ASP A 813 -50.07 -46.46 -15.05
CA ASP A 813 -49.30 -45.51 -15.85
C ASP A 813 -49.01 -44.19 -15.10
N HIS A 814 -49.90 -43.78 -14.18
CA HIS A 814 -49.62 -42.70 -13.24
C HIS A 814 -48.56 -43.08 -12.20
N GLU A 815 -48.60 -44.30 -11.66
CA GLU A 815 -47.56 -44.86 -10.77
C GLU A 815 -46.19 -44.91 -11.47
N ARG A 816 -46.15 -45.34 -12.74
CA ARG A 816 -44.93 -45.30 -13.57
C ARG A 816 -44.41 -43.88 -13.78
N LEU A 817 -45.30 -42.92 -14.05
CA LEU A 817 -44.93 -41.52 -14.22
C LEU A 817 -44.40 -40.91 -12.92
N ALA A 818 -45.03 -41.22 -11.78
CA ALA A 818 -44.55 -40.80 -10.46
C ALA A 818 -43.15 -41.36 -10.16
N ALA A 819 -42.91 -42.66 -10.39
CA ALA A 819 -41.61 -43.28 -10.23
C ALA A 819 -40.53 -42.69 -11.16
N LEU A 820 -40.90 -42.26 -12.38
CA LEU A 820 -40.00 -41.52 -13.28
C LEU A 820 -39.70 -40.11 -12.75
N HIS A 821 -40.68 -39.41 -12.18
CA HIS A 821 -40.50 -38.09 -11.58
C HIS A 821 -39.64 -38.14 -10.31
N GLU A 822 -39.86 -39.12 -9.42
CA GLU A 822 -39.02 -39.37 -8.24
C GLU A 822 -37.58 -39.68 -8.64
N ARG A 823 -37.39 -40.53 -9.67
CA ARG A 823 -36.07 -40.83 -10.22
C ARG A 823 -35.40 -39.58 -10.79
N GLN A 824 -36.13 -38.76 -11.57
CA GLN A 824 -35.59 -37.50 -12.10
C GLN A 824 -35.22 -36.54 -10.98
N ALA A 825 -36.03 -36.41 -9.93
CA ALA A 825 -35.72 -35.60 -8.75
C ALA A 825 -34.41 -36.07 -8.08
N MET A 826 -34.24 -37.37 -7.85
CA MET A 826 -33.00 -37.96 -7.31
C MET A 826 -31.79 -37.75 -8.25
N GLU A 827 -31.98 -37.84 -9.57
CA GLU A 827 -30.93 -37.53 -10.56
C GLU A 827 -30.55 -36.03 -10.53
N TYR A 828 -31.51 -35.12 -10.36
CA TYR A 828 -31.24 -33.68 -10.15
C TYR A 828 -30.58 -33.40 -8.79
N GLU A 829 -31.01 -34.02 -7.70
CA GLU A 829 -30.39 -33.86 -6.37
C GLU A 829 -28.93 -34.33 -6.37
N THR A 830 -28.64 -35.49 -6.97
CA THR A 830 -27.25 -35.97 -7.08
C THR A 830 -26.42 -35.11 -8.03
N LEU A 831 -27.01 -34.50 -9.06
CA LEU A 831 -26.33 -33.51 -9.92
C LEU A 831 -26.03 -32.21 -9.17
N MET A 832 -26.99 -31.70 -8.40
CA MET A 832 -26.82 -30.52 -7.53
C MET A 832 -25.75 -30.77 -6.45
N GLY A 833 -25.73 -31.96 -5.85
CA GLY A 833 -24.67 -32.39 -4.93
C GLY A 833 -23.29 -32.41 -5.59
N LYS A 834 -23.16 -33.02 -6.79
CA LYS A 834 -21.92 -33.01 -7.58
C LYS A 834 -21.47 -31.59 -7.92
N HIS A 835 -22.39 -30.72 -8.34
CA HIS A 835 -22.11 -29.31 -8.62
C HIS A 835 -21.68 -28.55 -7.35
N GLY A 836 -22.30 -28.82 -6.19
CA GLY A 836 -21.87 -28.28 -4.90
C GLY A 836 -20.45 -28.69 -4.54
N CYS A 837 -20.11 -29.98 -4.67
CA CYS A 837 -18.75 -30.48 -4.48
C CYS A 837 -17.74 -29.83 -5.45
N LEU A 838 -18.10 -29.71 -6.74
CA LEU A 838 -17.25 -29.08 -7.75
C LEU A 838 -17.03 -27.58 -7.48
N LYS A 839 -18.08 -26.86 -7.06
CA LYS A 839 -18.00 -25.45 -6.66
C LYS A 839 -17.13 -25.24 -5.42
N ASN A 840 -17.20 -26.16 -4.46
CA ASN A 840 -16.32 -26.14 -3.28
C ASN A 840 -14.86 -26.42 -3.67
N ALA A 841 -14.62 -27.42 -4.52
CA ALA A 841 -13.28 -27.75 -5.03
C ALA A 841 -12.68 -26.61 -5.88
N HIS A 842 -13.49 -25.93 -6.68
CA HIS A 842 -13.07 -24.72 -7.40
C HIS A 842 -12.69 -23.61 -6.43
N ARG A 843 -13.51 -23.36 -5.39
CA ARG A 843 -13.22 -22.35 -4.37
C ARG A 843 -11.96 -22.65 -3.56
N THR A 844 -11.64 -23.91 -3.26
CA THR A 844 -10.36 -24.27 -2.63
C THR A 844 -9.19 -24.07 -3.60
N LEU A 845 -9.32 -24.46 -4.86
CA LEU A 845 -8.28 -24.21 -5.88
C LEU A 845 -8.04 -22.71 -6.12
N GLU A 846 -9.07 -21.86 -6.07
CA GLU A 846 -8.89 -20.40 -6.10
C GLU A 846 -8.10 -19.88 -4.88
N LEU A 847 -8.33 -20.44 -3.70
CA LEU A 847 -7.61 -20.04 -2.47
C LEU A 847 -6.15 -20.52 -2.50
N GLU A 848 -5.91 -21.72 -3.04
CA GLU A 848 -4.56 -22.23 -3.33
C GLU A 848 -3.86 -21.35 -4.37
N GLN A 849 -4.53 -20.94 -5.44
CA GLN A 849 -3.97 -20.00 -6.43
C GLN A 849 -3.65 -18.63 -5.83
N ARG A 850 -4.55 -18.05 -5.02
CA ARG A 850 -4.30 -16.78 -4.32
C ARG A 850 -3.10 -16.88 -3.38
N THR A 851 -3.08 -17.89 -2.51
CA THR A 851 -1.95 -18.08 -1.55
C THR A 851 -0.63 -18.41 -2.26
N LEU A 852 -0.64 -19.11 -3.40
CA LEU A 852 0.55 -19.29 -4.24
C LEU A 852 1.00 -17.98 -4.91
N GLN A 853 0.06 -17.14 -5.37
CA GLN A 853 0.36 -15.81 -5.92
C GLN A 853 0.95 -14.88 -4.85
N ASP A 854 0.40 -14.86 -3.64
CA ASP A 854 0.93 -14.07 -2.52
C ASP A 854 2.33 -14.54 -2.12
N ARG A 855 2.58 -15.85 -2.15
CA ARG A 855 3.89 -16.45 -1.88
C ARG A 855 4.90 -16.15 -3.00
N TYR A 856 4.48 -16.15 -4.25
CA TYR A 856 5.30 -15.70 -5.39
C TYR A 856 5.63 -14.21 -5.29
N ASN A 857 4.64 -13.36 -4.99
CA ASN A 857 4.83 -11.92 -4.77
C ASN A 857 5.83 -11.66 -3.63
N SER A 858 5.72 -12.42 -2.53
CA SER A 858 6.64 -12.36 -1.38
C SER A 858 8.06 -12.76 -1.76
N LEU A 859 8.23 -13.85 -2.54
CA LEU A 859 9.54 -14.27 -3.05
C LEU A 859 10.13 -13.26 -4.04
N LEU A 860 9.29 -12.60 -4.86
CA LEU A 860 9.71 -11.54 -5.77
C LEU A 860 10.20 -10.29 -5.01
N GLN A 861 9.51 -9.89 -3.94
CA GLN A 861 9.96 -8.83 -3.04
C GLN A 861 11.26 -9.19 -2.30
N GLN A 862 11.41 -10.44 -1.83
CA GLN A 862 12.66 -10.91 -1.23
C GLN A 862 13.81 -10.89 -2.27
N ARG A 863 13.54 -11.32 -3.51
CA ARG A 863 14.52 -11.25 -4.59
C ARG A 863 14.93 -9.81 -4.91
N ALA A 864 14.00 -8.85 -4.95
CA ALA A 864 14.33 -7.44 -5.14
C ALA A 864 15.23 -6.91 -4.01
N LYS A 865 14.90 -7.20 -2.74
CA LYS A 865 15.74 -6.83 -1.59
C LYS A 865 17.15 -7.45 -1.65
N LEU A 866 17.28 -8.68 -2.16
CA LEU A 866 18.58 -9.32 -2.39
C LEU A 866 19.36 -8.68 -3.55
N ASP A 867 18.70 -8.39 -4.68
CA ASP A 867 19.30 -7.69 -5.81
C ASP A 867 19.80 -6.27 -5.39
N ASP A 868 19.09 -5.58 -4.49
CA ASP A 868 19.49 -4.28 -3.96
C ASP A 868 20.64 -4.36 -2.94
N LEU A 869 20.63 -5.37 -2.05
CA LEU A 869 21.78 -5.67 -1.18
C LEU A 869 23.03 -6.06 -1.98
N GLU A 870 22.87 -6.77 -3.11
CA GLU A 870 23.99 -7.11 -3.99
C GLU A 870 24.56 -5.87 -4.70
N LYS A 871 23.73 -4.86 -5.03
CA LYS A 871 24.21 -3.55 -5.53
C LYS A 871 24.98 -2.80 -4.45
N ALA A 872 24.41 -2.64 -3.26
CA ALA A 872 25.06 -1.95 -2.15
C ALA A 872 26.41 -2.61 -1.78
N MET A 873 26.49 -3.95 -1.77
CA MET A 873 27.73 -4.69 -1.56
C MET A 873 28.77 -4.46 -2.68
N LYS A 874 28.34 -4.25 -3.94
CA LYS A 874 29.24 -3.91 -5.06
C LYS A 874 29.71 -2.45 -5.00
N GLU A 875 28.82 -1.54 -4.62
CA GLU A 875 29.13 -0.12 -4.42
C GLU A 875 30.14 0.06 -3.28
N GLU A 876 29.94 -0.63 -2.14
CA GLU A 876 30.90 -0.69 -1.04
C GLU A 876 32.22 -1.36 -1.45
N GLN A 877 32.20 -2.42 -2.27
CA GLN A 877 33.44 -3.00 -2.83
C GLN A 877 34.18 -2.00 -3.72
N MET A 878 33.46 -1.25 -4.57
CA MET A 878 34.05 -0.20 -5.40
C MET A 878 34.64 0.94 -4.57
N ARG A 879 33.92 1.40 -3.54
CA ARG A 879 34.40 2.40 -2.57
C ARG A 879 35.67 1.92 -1.86
N MET A 880 35.65 0.70 -1.33
CA MET A 880 36.81 0.07 -0.69
C MET A 880 37.99 -0.17 -1.65
N THR A 881 37.78 -0.30 -2.97
CA THR A 881 38.89 -0.30 -3.95
C THR A 881 39.43 1.09 -4.22
N LEU A 882 38.56 2.10 -4.36
CA LEU A 882 38.97 3.49 -4.58
C LEU A 882 39.76 4.05 -3.38
N GLU A 883 39.31 3.77 -2.15
CA GLU A 883 40.01 4.13 -0.92
C GLU A 883 41.38 3.44 -0.82
N LYS A 884 41.50 2.17 -1.25
CA LYS A 884 42.80 1.48 -1.34
C LYS A 884 43.74 2.11 -2.38
N GLU A 885 43.21 2.55 -3.51
CA GLU A 885 44.01 3.25 -4.52
C GLU A 885 44.46 4.63 -4.03
N GLN A 886 43.58 5.39 -3.38
CA GLN A 886 43.91 6.67 -2.72
C GLN A 886 44.95 6.49 -1.61
N HIS A 887 44.81 5.47 -0.75
CA HIS A 887 45.82 5.14 0.25
C HIS A 887 47.16 4.75 -0.39
N ARG A 888 47.15 4.06 -1.55
CA ARG A 888 48.37 3.75 -2.30
C ARG A 888 49.02 5.00 -2.89
N THR A 889 48.26 5.97 -3.41
CA THR A 889 48.84 7.23 -3.91
C THR A 889 49.39 8.07 -2.76
N THR A 890 48.64 8.27 -1.67
CA THR A 890 49.13 9.04 -0.50
C THR A 890 50.35 8.37 0.15
N ALA A 891 50.41 7.04 0.21
CA ALA A 891 51.59 6.32 0.70
C ALA A 891 52.81 6.52 -0.23
N SER A 892 52.59 6.57 -1.55
CA SER A 892 53.65 6.84 -2.54
C SER A 892 54.17 8.28 -2.41
N GLU A 893 53.29 9.25 -2.18
CA GLU A 893 53.64 10.65 -1.93
C GLU A 893 54.39 10.82 -0.61
N CYS A 894 53.95 10.15 0.47
CA CYS A 894 54.66 10.10 1.74
C CYS A 894 56.04 9.42 1.64
N GLY A 895 56.20 8.46 0.72
CA GLY A 895 57.51 7.91 0.33
C GLY A 895 58.38 8.98 -0.33
N ARG A 896 57.89 9.58 -1.42
CA ARG A 896 58.62 10.64 -2.16
C ARG A 896 59.04 11.81 -1.27
N LEU A 897 58.16 12.26 -0.37
CA LEU A 897 58.44 13.33 0.59
C LEU A 897 59.44 12.92 1.67
N ARG A 898 59.48 11.64 2.07
CA ARG A 898 60.51 11.09 2.96
C ARG A 898 61.87 11.08 2.26
N ASP A 899 61.94 10.61 1.02
CA ASP A 899 63.17 10.57 0.23
C ASP A 899 63.72 11.98 0.00
N GLU A 900 62.85 12.94 -0.33
CA GLU A 900 63.18 14.36 -0.47
C GLU A 900 63.70 14.97 0.86
N LYS A 901 63.01 14.68 1.98
CA LYS A 901 63.44 15.10 3.33
C LYS A 901 64.76 14.45 3.73
N ASP A 902 65.01 13.19 3.41
CA ASP A 902 66.25 12.51 3.78
C ASP A 902 67.42 12.91 2.89
N TRP A 903 67.18 13.24 1.61
CA TRP A 903 68.12 13.94 0.74
C TRP A 903 68.47 15.35 1.27
N LEU A 904 67.46 16.13 1.69
CA LEU A 904 67.70 17.44 2.32
C LEU A 904 68.51 17.31 3.63
N ASN A 905 68.28 16.26 4.43
CA ASN A 905 69.10 15.96 5.61
C ASN A 905 70.52 15.50 5.23
N GLN A 906 70.71 14.78 4.12
CA GLN A 906 72.03 14.41 3.60
C GLN A 906 72.82 15.68 3.22
N THR A 907 72.21 16.60 2.46
CA THR A 907 72.84 17.86 2.05
C THR A 907 73.06 18.81 3.22
N TYR A 908 72.14 18.86 4.19
CA TYR A 908 72.32 19.66 5.42
C TYR A 908 73.51 19.15 6.25
N ARG A 909 73.65 17.83 6.43
CA ARG A 909 74.82 17.25 7.11
C ARG A 909 76.13 17.53 6.36
N GLN A 910 76.12 17.50 5.03
CA GLN A 910 77.30 17.87 4.24
C GLN A 910 77.68 19.34 4.47
N LEU A 911 76.72 20.26 4.35
CA LEU A 911 76.94 21.69 4.61
C LEU A 911 77.38 21.99 6.06
N LEU A 912 76.90 21.21 7.03
CA LEU A 912 77.36 21.28 8.42
C LEU A 912 78.84 20.87 8.53
N ASN A 913 79.21 19.71 7.96
CA ASN A 913 80.60 19.24 7.93
C ASN A 913 81.52 20.26 7.23
N ASP A 914 81.08 20.80 6.08
CA ASP A 914 81.83 21.81 5.33
C ASP A 914 82.01 23.10 6.15
N ASN A 915 81.01 23.50 6.95
CA ASN A 915 81.09 24.65 7.85
C ASN A 915 82.01 24.38 9.05
N GLU A 916 82.00 23.17 9.60
CA GLU A 916 82.93 22.75 10.67
C GLU A 916 84.38 22.73 10.17
N LEU A 917 84.63 22.23 8.95
CA LEU A 917 85.93 22.27 8.29
C LEU A 917 86.40 23.71 8.05
N LEU A 918 85.57 24.56 7.44
CA LEU A 918 85.87 26.00 7.27
C LEU A 918 86.12 26.71 8.61
N THR A 919 85.43 26.30 9.67
CA THR A 919 85.65 26.82 11.03
C THR A 919 86.96 26.31 11.65
N ALA A 920 87.38 25.08 11.35
CA ALA A 920 88.68 24.54 11.73
C ALA A 920 89.82 25.27 10.99
N ASP A 921 89.68 25.47 9.67
CA ASP A 921 90.62 26.25 8.86
C ASP A 921 90.72 27.70 9.35
N HIS A 922 89.59 28.35 9.68
CA HIS A 922 89.61 29.69 10.27
C HIS A 922 90.35 29.71 11.62
N LYS A 923 90.14 28.72 12.49
CA LYS A 923 90.88 28.60 13.77
C LYS A 923 92.37 28.38 13.52
N GLN A 924 92.75 27.56 12.55
CA GLN A 924 94.13 27.28 12.18
C GLN A 924 94.84 28.52 11.63
N LEU A 925 94.22 29.20 10.65
CA LEU A 925 94.72 30.46 10.09
C LEU A 925 94.82 31.55 11.16
N LYS A 926 93.87 31.61 12.11
CA LYS A 926 93.92 32.52 13.26
C LYS A 926 95.05 32.17 14.24
N SER A 927 95.36 30.89 14.43
CA SER A 927 96.51 30.44 15.21
C SER A 927 97.82 30.85 14.54
N GLN A 928 97.99 30.54 13.25
CA GLN A 928 99.15 30.93 12.45
C GLN A 928 99.34 32.46 12.39
N LEU A 929 98.24 33.23 12.30
CA LEU A 929 98.29 34.69 12.37
C LEU A 929 98.72 35.21 13.76
N ASN A 930 98.36 34.52 14.84
CA ASN A 930 98.79 34.89 16.19
C ASN A 930 100.25 34.49 16.44
N GLU A 931 100.67 33.33 15.94
CA GLU A 931 102.05 32.85 15.94
C GLU A 931 102.97 33.83 15.18
N ALA A 932 102.61 34.20 13.94
CA ALA A 932 103.33 35.21 13.16
C ALA A 932 103.37 36.59 13.82
N LYS A 933 102.34 36.97 14.60
CA LYS A 933 102.36 38.20 15.42
C LYS A 933 103.29 38.09 16.63
N LEU A 934 103.34 36.93 17.29
CA LEU A 934 104.25 36.68 18.39
C LEU A 934 105.70 36.72 17.89
N GLU A 935 106.00 36.04 16.78
CA GLU A 935 107.30 36.11 16.09
C GLU A 935 107.66 37.56 15.71
N HIS A 936 106.71 38.35 15.17
CA HIS A 936 106.94 39.78 14.93
C HIS A 936 107.32 40.51 16.22
N THR A 937 106.59 40.30 17.33
CA THR A 937 106.91 40.98 18.61
C THR A 937 108.23 40.51 19.22
N TRP A 938 108.63 39.25 19.02
CA TRP A 938 109.95 38.74 19.43
C TRP A 938 111.06 39.39 18.60
N LEU A 939 110.94 39.40 17.27
CA LEU A 939 111.89 40.04 16.36
C LEU A 939 111.99 41.55 16.60
N GLU A 940 110.88 42.22 16.95
CA GLU A 940 110.83 43.63 17.30
C GLU A 940 111.46 43.92 18.68
N ALA A 941 111.31 43.02 19.64
CA ALA A 941 112.00 43.07 20.93
C ALA A 941 113.51 42.82 20.80
N ASP A 942 113.93 41.84 20.00
CA ASP A 942 115.35 41.57 19.70
C ASP A 942 115.98 42.68 18.86
N PHE A 943 115.27 43.23 17.88
CA PHE A 943 115.70 44.46 17.18
C PHE A 943 115.86 45.63 18.15
N SER A 944 114.94 45.79 19.11
CA SER A 944 115.03 46.81 20.16
C SER A 944 116.18 46.58 21.14
N LYS A 945 116.54 45.31 21.41
CA LYS A 945 117.70 44.91 22.21
C LYS A 945 119.00 45.19 21.46
N LEU A 946 119.12 44.73 20.22
CA LEU A 946 120.26 44.96 19.33
C LEU A 946 120.49 46.47 19.09
N LYS A 947 119.41 47.26 18.99
CA LYS A 947 119.47 48.73 18.92
C LYS A 947 120.03 49.37 20.20
N LYS A 948 119.69 48.85 21.38
CA LYS A 948 120.29 49.28 22.67
C LYS A 948 121.75 48.84 22.77
N GLU A 949 122.09 47.64 22.33
CA GLU A 949 123.48 47.15 22.29
C GLU A 949 124.33 47.99 21.33
N PHE A 950 123.80 48.35 20.15
CA PHE A 950 124.45 49.29 19.22
C PHE A 950 124.63 50.68 19.83
N GLN A 951 123.60 51.24 20.48
CA GLN A 951 123.73 52.52 21.22
C GLN A 951 124.75 52.44 22.35
N GLN A 952 124.82 51.31 23.06
CA GLN A 952 125.79 51.10 24.13
C GLN A 952 127.22 50.97 23.57
N LEU A 953 127.39 50.32 22.41
CA LEU A 953 128.65 50.24 21.69
C LEU A 953 129.10 51.63 21.21
N ASP A 954 128.19 52.44 20.67
CA ASP A 954 128.46 53.83 20.25
C ASP A 954 128.84 54.74 21.45
N ILE A 955 128.18 54.56 22.60
CA ILE A 955 128.58 55.20 23.87
C ILE A 955 129.96 54.73 24.35
N THR A 956 130.35 53.46 24.13
CA THR A 956 131.72 53.02 24.44
C THR A 956 132.75 53.48 23.40
N SER A 957 132.36 53.61 22.14
CA SER A 957 133.18 54.14 21.05
C SER A 957 133.55 55.60 21.33
N THR A 958 132.54 56.44 21.58
CA THR A 958 132.75 57.85 21.96
C THR A 958 133.53 58.00 23.27
N LYS A 959 133.34 57.13 24.28
CA LYS A 959 134.20 57.11 25.48
C LYS A 959 135.66 56.76 25.15
N LEU A 960 135.91 55.81 24.26
CA LEU A 960 137.26 55.45 23.81
C LEU A 960 137.88 56.57 22.97
N THR A 961 137.13 57.24 22.10
CA THR A 961 137.56 58.45 21.38
C THR A 961 137.97 59.53 22.37
N ASN A 962 137.15 59.85 23.38
CA ASN A 962 137.49 60.83 24.41
C ASN A 962 138.74 60.44 25.22
N GLN A 963 138.97 59.14 25.46
CA GLN A 963 140.21 58.65 26.09
C GLN A 963 141.43 58.80 25.17
N CYS A 964 141.29 58.52 23.86
CA CYS A 964 142.33 58.76 22.87
C CYS A 964 142.65 60.26 22.71
N GLU A 965 141.64 61.13 22.75
CA GLU A 965 141.81 62.59 22.76
C GLU A 965 142.54 63.07 24.02
N LEU A 966 142.14 62.59 25.20
CA LEU A 966 142.81 62.92 26.47
C LEU A 966 144.26 62.41 26.50
N LEU A 967 144.53 61.20 26.00
CA LEU A 967 145.90 60.70 25.84
C LEU A 967 146.68 61.51 24.79
N GLY A 968 146.02 62.01 23.75
CA GLY A 968 146.59 62.96 22.79
C GLY A 968 146.97 64.29 23.42
N GLN A 969 146.12 64.86 24.29
CA GLN A 969 146.40 66.06 25.08
C GLN A 969 147.56 65.84 26.06
N LEU A 970 147.54 64.74 26.82
CA LEU A 970 148.64 64.40 27.74
C LEU A 970 149.97 64.18 27.00
N LYS A 971 149.94 63.55 25.82
CA LYS A 971 151.11 63.43 24.94
C LYS A 971 151.58 64.79 24.44
N GLY A 972 150.67 65.69 24.06
CA GLY A 972 150.99 67.07 23.68
C GLY A 972 151.67 67.84 24.81
N ASN A 973 151.13 67.76 26.04
CA ASN A 973 151.70 68.37 27.23
C ASN A 973 153.12 67.82 27.51
N LEU A 974 153.33 66.50 27.42
CA LEU A 974 154.66 65.89 27.59
C LEU A 974 155.64 66.30 26.49
N GLU A 975 155.18 66.50 25.25
CA GLU A 975 155.98 67.05 24.15
C GLU A 975 156.30 68.55 24.32
N GLU A 976 155.46 69.30 25.06
CA GLU A 976 155.69 70.68 25.46
C GLU A 976 156.65 70.79 26.64
N GLU A 977 156.49 69.96 27.67
CA GLU A 977 157.45 69.85 28.78
C GLU A 977 158.83 69.44 28.28
N ASN A 978 158.94 68.48 27.36
CA ASN A 978 160.21 68.14 26.72
C ASN A 978 160.80 69.32 25.91
N ARG A 979 159.97 70.10 25.20
CA ARG A 979 160.42 71.33 24.52
C ARG A 979 160.91 72.39 25.52
N HIS A 980 160.23 72.55 26.66
CA HIS A 980 160.66 73.47 27.72
C HIS A 980 161.95 73.02 28.41
N LEU A 981 162.12 71.72 28.69
CA LEU A 981 163.36 71.16 29.24
C LEU A 981 164.53 71.29 28.27
N LEU A 982 164.32 71.05 26.97
CA LEU A 982 165.32 71.30 25.93
C LEU A 982 165.70 72.79 25.88
N GLY A 983 164.74 73.71 25.93
CA GLY A 983 165.02 75.15 25.99
C GLY A 983 165.74 75.59 27.27
N GLN A 984 165.48 74.94 28.41
CA GLN A 984 166.27 75.14 29.64
C GLN A 984 167.70 74.63 29.48
N ILE A 985 167.92 73.48 28.84
CA ILE A 985 169.26 72.95 28.53
C ILE A 985 170.01 73.90 27.58
N GLU A 986 169.37 74.39 26.51
CA GLU A 986 169.97 75.41 25.63
C GLU A 986 170.33 76.69 26.40
N THR A 987 169.45 77.14 27.30
CA THR A 987 169.71 78.33 28.15
C THR A 987 170.89 78.09 29.10
N LEU A 988 171.00 76.91 29.71
CA LEU A 988 172.11 76.53 30.60
C LEU A 988 173.43 76.36 29.83
N MET A 989 173.40 75.85 28.59
CA MET A 989 174.57 75.85 27.71
C MET A 989 175.00 77.27 27.33
N LEU A 990 174.05 78.16 27.05
CA LEU A 990 174.33 79.57 26.79
C LEU A 990 174.97 80.25 28.02
N GLN A 991 174.42 80.02 29.22
CA GLN A 991 174.97 80.55 30.47
C GLN A 991 176.38 80.03 30.77
N ASN A 992 176.65 78.73 30.58
CA ASN A 992 178.01 78.17 30.71
C ASN A 992 179.00 78.85 29.76
N ARG A 993 178.59 79.10 28.51
CA ARG A 993 179.39 79.84 27.54
C ARG A 993 179.66 81.27 27.99
N THR A 994 178.64 82.02 28.43
CA THR A 994 178.81 83.41 28.89
C THR A 994 179.69 83.49 30.15
N LEU A 995 179.59 82.52 31.08
CA LEU A 995 180.46 82.42 32.25
C LEU A 995 181.92 82.14 31.85
N LEU A 996 182.14 81.33 30.82
CA LEU A 996 183.48 81.09 30.26
C LEU A 996 184.06 82.39 29.65
N GLU A 997 183.24 83.13 28.90
CA GLU A 997 183.59 84.44 28.31
C GLU A 997 183.95 85.46 29.43
N GLN A 998 183.15 85.58 30.48
CA GLN A 998 183.44 86.41 31.68
C GLN A 998 184.70 85.98 32.45
N THR A 999 185.03 84.69 32.45
CA THR A 999 186.26 84.14 33.08
C THR A 999 187.53 84.50 32.30
N MET A 1000 187.39 84.90 31.03
CA MET A 1000 188.48 85.48 30.24
C MET A 1000 188.57 86.99 30.49
N GLU A 1001 187.46 87.73 30.39
CA GLU A 1001 187.41 89.19 30.61
C GLU A 1001 187.94 89.62 31.99
N SER A 1002 187.62 88.85 33.04
CA SER A 1002 188.09 89.11 34.41
C SER A 1002 189.61 88.95 34.59
N LYS A 1003 190.29 88.17 33.74
CA LYS A 1003 191.77 88.09 33.73
C LYS A 1003 192.39 89.30 33.04
N ASP A 1004 191.78 89.78 31.96
CA ASP A 1004 192.25 90.99 31.27
C ASP A 1004 192.13 92.23 32.18
N LEU A 1005 191.06 92.32 32.97
CA LEU A 1005 190.90 93.35 34.01
C LEU A 1005 192.00 93.28 35.08
N PHE A 1006 192.37 92.08 35.53
CA PHE A 1006 193.42 91.87 36.53
C PHE A 1006 194.78 92.47 36.11
N HIS A 1007 195.09 92.45 34.81
CA HIS A 1007 196.30 93.05 34.25
C HIS A 1007 196.22 94.57 34.00
N VAL A 1008 195.03 95.16 34.01
CA VAL A 1008 194.84 96.63 33.88
C VAL A 1008 194.95 97.32 35.23
N GLU A 1009 194.40 96.74 36.30
CA GLU A 1009 194.44 97.36 37.64
C GLU A 1009 195.86 97.40 38.24
N GLU A 1010 196.66 96.36 38.05
CA GLU A 1010 198.06 96.29 38.50
C GLU A 1010 198.90 97.49 37.99
N ARG A 1011 198.64 97.95 36.76
CA ARG A 1011 199.26 99.15 36.18
C ARG A 1011 198.90 100.44 36.91
N GLN A 1012 197.63 100.61 37.32
CA GLN A 1012 197.14 101.90 37.83
C GLN A 1012 197.65 102.24 39.24
N TYR A 1013 197.98 101.24 40.06
CA TYR A 1013 198.46 101.49 41.43
C TYR A 1013 199.95 101.84 41.49
N ILE A 1014 200.75 101.42 40.49
CA ILE A 1014 202.15 101.83 40.34
C ILE A 1014 202.24 103.35 40.14
N ASP A 1015 201.36 103.94 39.34
CA ASP A 1015 201.35 105.39 39.10
C ASP A 1015 200.96 106.19 40.36
N LYS A 1016 199.91 105.78 41.08
CA LYS A 1016 199.48 106.41 42.34
C LYS A 1016 200.58 106.40 43.42
N LEU A 1017 201.47 105.41 43.40
CA LEU A 1017 202.60 105.30 44.33
C LEU A 1017 203.68 106.37 44.11
N ASN A 1018 203.72 106.99 42.92
CA ASN A 1018 204.67 108.05 42.57
C ASN A 1018 204.19 109.46 42.92
N ASP A 1019 202.88 109.76 42.82
CA ASP A 1019 202.39 111.13 43.00
C ASP A 1019 202.37 111.60 44.46
N LEU A 1020 201.98 110.75 45.42
CA LEU A 1020 202.01 111.14 46.84
C LEU A 1020 203.45 111.35 47.35
N ARG A 1021 204.44 110.69 46.74
CA ARG A 1021 205.87 110.95 46.99
C ARG A 1021 206.33 112.35 46.56
N ARG A 1022 205.57 113.08 45.73
CA ARG A 1022 205.82 114.50 45.39
C ARG A 1022 205.14 115.49 46.32
N GLN A 1023 204.15 115.07 47.13
CA GLN A 1023 203.54 115.93 48.14
C GLN A 1023 204.40 116.02 49.42
N LYS A 1024 205.17 114.94 49.71
CA LYS A 1024 206.25 114.85 50.69
C LYS A 1024 206.99 116.18 50.93
N GLU A 1025 207.66 116.69 49.90
CA GLU A 1025 208.71 117.72 50.04
C GLU A 1025 208.17 119.16 50.23
N LYS A 1026 206.92 119.43 49.84
CA LYS A 1026 206.39 120.82 49.80
C LYS A 1026 205.76 121.33 51.09
N LEU A 1027 205.64 120.48 52.12
CA LEU A 1027 205.23 120.89 53.47
C LEU A 1027 206.38 120.87 54.47
N GLU A 1028 207.40 120.02 54.24
CA GLU A 1028 208.65 120.00 55.01
C GLU A 1028 209.34 121.39 55.01
N GLU A 1029 209.24 122.12 53.89
CA GLU A 1029 209.84 123.45 53.71
C GLU A 1029 209.15 124.59 54.49
N LYS A 1030 207.85 124.46 54.84
CA LYS A 1030 207.04 125.60 55.35
C LYS A 1030 206.90 125.73 56.86
N ILE A 1031 207.25 124.71 57.63
CA ILE A 1031 207.09 124.73 59.11
C ILE A 1031 208.43 125.02 59.82
N MET A 1032 209.58 124.81 59.16
CA MET A 1032 210.90 125.13 59.72
C MET A 1032 211.08 126.62 60.09
N ASP A 1033 210.33 127.54 59.46
CA ASP A 1033 210.42 128.98 59.72
C ASP A 1033 209.68 129.45 60.99
N GLN A 1034 208.83 128.62 61.62
CA GLN A 1034 208.09 129.02 62.85
C GLN A 1034 208.56 128.33 64.12
N TYR A 1035 209.07 127.10 64.05
CA TYR A 1035 209.76 126.41 65.15
C TYR A 1035 210.91 125.58 64.57
N LYS A 1036 212.20 125.85 64.80
CA LYS A 1036 212.90 126.70 65.78
C LYS A 1036 212.63 126.36 67.25
N PHE A 1037 213.61 125.70 67.84
CA PHE A 1037 213.59 125.00 69.13
C PHE A 1037 212.62 123.81 69.20
N TYR A 1038 213.00 122.67 68.62
CA TYR A 1038 213.88 121.62 69.20
C TYR A 1038 213.13 120.74 70.21
N GLU A 1039 212.79 119.52 69.83
CA GLU A 1039 213.61 118.29 70.05
C GLU A 1039 213.20 117.61 71.38
N PRO A 1040 213.79 116.48 71.78
CA PRO A 1040 214.06 115.29 70.95
C PRO A 1040 213.50 114.04 71.63
N SER A 1041 213.40 112.92 70.89
CA SER A 1041 213.63 111.58 71.49
C SER A 1041 213.91 110.51 70.42
N PRO A 1042 215.19 110.25 70.09
CA PRO A 1042 215.68 108.87 70.06
C PRO A 1042 215.74 108.33 71.51
N PRO A 1043 216.24 107.11 71.81
CA PRO A 1043 216.69 106.05 70.91
C PRO A 1043 215.88 104.75 71.15
N LEU A 1044 216.36 103.63 70.61
CA LEU A 1044 216.87 102.43 71.31
C LEU A 1044 217.15 101.39 70.19
N LYS A 1045 218.16 100.50 70.19
CA LYS A 1045 218.56 99.52 71.22
C LYS A 1045 217.40 98.51 71.48
N ILE A 1046 217.60 97.21 71.69
CA ILE A 1046 218.83 96.48 71.95
C ILE A 1046 218.67 94.97 71.67
N VAL A 1047 219.79 94.27 71.44
CA VAL A 1047 220.01 92.83 71.72
C VAL A 1047 219.27 91.74 70.92
N LYS A 1048 220.06 90.69 70.67
CA LYS A 1048 219.71 89.31 70.32
C LYS A 1048 218.51 88.77 71.13
N MET A 1049 217.48 88.32 70.42
CA MET A 1049 217.08 86.92 70.53
C MET A 1049 217.21 86.31 69.12
N VAL A 1050 217.66 85.08 68.91
CA VAL A 1050 217.39 83.83 69.66
C VAL A 1050 215.89 83.51 69.63
N LYS A 1051 215.30 83.57 68.44
CA LYS A 1051 214.85 82.36 67.73
C LYS A 1051 214.51 82.74 66.28
N SER A 1052 215.24 82.24 65.29
CA SER A 1052 215.30 80.86 64.77
C SER A 1052 214.47 80.78 63.47
N GLU A 1053 214.68 79.80 62.60
CA GLU A 1053 213.80 78.63 62.46
C GLU A 1053 212.30 78.96 62.54
N GLN A 1054 211.48 78.64 61.52
CA GLN A 1054 211.74 77.84 60.31
C GLN A 1054 211.05 78.49 59.10
N ARG A 1055 211.73 78.61 57.94
CA ARG A 1055 211.77 77.64 56.81
C ARG A 1055 210.42 77.56 56.07
N SER A 1056 210.25 76.70 55.07
CA SER A 1056 209.53 75.42 55.21
C SER A 1056 208.50 75.43 56.34
N TRP A 1057 207.23 75.12 56.09
CA TRP A 1057 206.73 74.19 55.06
C TRP A 1057 205.81 74.92 54.06
N ILE A 1058 205.85 74.65 52.75
CA ILE A 1058 205.86 73.34 52.08
C ILE A 1058 204.72 72.44 52.58
N ILE A 1059 203.52 73.00 52.59
CA ILE A 1059 202.37 72.30 52.01
C ILE A 1059 202.08 73.13 50.74
N THR A 1060 202.61 72.73 49.59
CA THR A 1060 202.13 71.61 48.77
C THR A 1060 200.74 71.96 48.21
N VAL A 1061 200.63 71.79 46.89
CA VAL A 1061 199.48 71.21 46.19
C VAL A 1061 198.41 70.67 47.14
N TRP A 1062 197.14 71.01 46.91
CA TRP A 1062 196.04 70.08 46.67
C TRP A 1062 194.84 70.94 46.23
N VAL A 1063 194.09 70.66 45.15
CA VAL A 1063 193.52 69.38 44.67
C VAL A 1063 192.45 68.88 45.66
N PRO A 1064 191.26 68.42 45.21
CA PRO A 1064 190.75 68.33 43.84
C PRO A 1064 189.78 69.52 43.55
N HIS A 1065 189.24 69.78 42.36
CA HIS A 1065 188.52 68.91 41.42
C HIS A 1065 187.29 68.22 42.05
N ASN A 1066 186.11 68.52 41.51
CA ASN A 1066 185.26 67.48 40.95
C ASN A 1066 184.40 68.20 39.91
N GLU A 1067 185.09 68.48 38.80
CA GLU A 1067 184.63 69.03 37.52
C GLU A 1067 183.79 70.32 37.61
#